data_AF-A0A173N0D6-F1
#
_entry.id   AF-A0A173N0D6-F1
#
_cell.length_a   1.000
_cell.length_b   1.000
_cell.length_c   1.000
_cell.angle_alpha   90.00
_cell.angle_beta   90.00
_cell.angle_gamma   90.00
#
_symmetry.space_group_name_H-M   'P 1'
#
loop_
_entity.id
_entity.type
_entity.pdbx_description
1 polymer ?
#
loop_
_entity_poly.entity_id
_entity_poly.type
_entity_poly.pdbx_seq_one_letter_code
_entity_poly.pdbx_strand_id
1 'polypeptide(L)'
;MKKRFWSILLLVMVFIISNQPITNAVVKAETSRQLCDLQIFKDKAPAGWCGSGNGELETQNDMLPVDTAVICNGLPSLKFNVSKQIDTWMSAQLAIRDWNAHDLTQYLPNGYIEFNIKGNIGGEDVLIGAKDIVHERNDASGNPLENVELYQPISKYATITKEWQHLKIPIKDIIDETKGFVTKSAQALLIASATGQPLTVWVNDFKITSTDNEKGFAKIKVNQVGYLTYGEKCAIVSGFADELKADTNTEFQVKNAVNNATVYTGKLTLVKEYDSTDSGEKVLQADFSAVTTPGSYYVTVPAENMEKSLQFKIGNDVYTSLLADSARYFYYQRQGIDLQEKYALAYPRKESTPQDSTAIFESNPNKVIDVSKGWHDAGDKGKDLLNGALAVSDMFWAYEMFPSTFKDNQFNIPESGNGIVDVLDEARWELEWILKMQDSASGGFYARVKSDTFPAEQVVNQRIICDKSGDIGDIKSTEDTACAAAILSHAYIMYKDIDAKFANQCLDSAKKAWTFLENNPKTITSPPGPYNVYDDSSDRLWGAATLFRVTGDEKYNTYFKNNYQKFSEKFESKESYGHNWGNMWTTAFWSYLKAEKKDANVESWIKIEFNVWLKNVMERYNDSAWKNTIVKTNVDGESKADYFWGCNSDIMHVSNDAVIGSKLLGTYDNSIGAFARSSLNWILGMNPQRKSYVTGYGEDSIKTIFSYLYSYDNRAGVPVGYLAGGPNYSQGKGISKFPGKCYMESDHDWVSNENCLNWNAPLVFVSAFVNDEAYQPKEDVKKPEDEKKPTNNDKLIVEKNGTSAIVTVPAGMINRDALTVINPGLLSDITTVETRVPTSAIVGGQGQLQFITSNSNVTLPIGAIDFTGIGDGSYLAFTQSVKINDPILAALRGAKQIFEFDASINDKDGNKVRDIHKFKDGKEAMISLQLDEKDISDLDKTKMAVWYYNPITGKLEKLGGHFEDHTKKIVFYTSHFSQFVVGEDSELDETLPQTGSINNITSLVALGLVMTIAGIMLILRKRENMK
;
A
#
# COMPACT_ATOMS: atom_id res chain seq x y z
N MET A 1 -51.36 50.05 -26.02
CA MET A 1 -52.40 49.17 -25.46
C MET A 1 -51.73 48.37 -24.33
N LYS A 2 -51.86 48.76 -23.06
CA LYS A 2 -52.92 48.33 -22.11
C LYS A 2 -53.13 46.80 -22.23
N LYS A 3 -52.81 45.95 -21.25
CA LYS A 3 -53.03 45.94 -19.78
C LYS A 3 -52.23 44.71 -19.26
N ARG A 4 -51.68 44.61 -18.06
CA ARG A 4 -52.21 44.80 -16.68
C ARG A 4 -50.99 44.65 -15.73
N PHE A 5 -50.73 45.60 -14.81
CA PHE A 5 -51.16 45.63 -13.40
C PHE A 5 -50.54 44.48 -12.55
N TRP A 6 -49.87 44.66 -11.40
CA TRP A 6 -49.81 45.77 -10.43
C TRP A 6 -48.63 45.59 -9.44
N SER A 7 -48.02 46.74 -9.05
CA SER A 7 -47.55 47.13 -7.69
C SER A 7 -46.43 46.33 -6.99
N ILE A 8 -45.20 46.85 -6.85
CA ILE A 8 -44.70 47.92 -5.94
C ILE A 8 -44.63 47.47 -4.46
N LEU A 9 -43.41 47.16 -4.02
CA LEU A 9 -42.73 47.33 -2.70
C LEU A 9 -41.49 46.40 -2.79
N LEU A 10 -40.23 46.74 -2.57
CA LEU A 10 -39.61 47.87 -1.89
C LEU A 10 -38.12 47.85 -2.32
N LEU A 11 -37.62 48.98 -2.80
CA LEU A 11 -36.28 49.19 -3.32
C LEU A 11 -35.67 50.32 -2.50
N VAL A 12 -34.94 50.05 -1.41
CA VAL A 12 -34.04 51.05 -0.80
C VAL A 12 -32.91 50.34 -0.04
N MET A 13 -31.70 50.86 -0.24
CA MET A 13 -30.46 50.68 0.54
C MET A 13 -29.49 49.60 0.06
N VAL A 14 -28.81 49.92 -1.05
CA VAL A 14 -27.39 49.63 -1.20
C VAL A 14 -26.69 50.99 -1.36
N PHE A 15 -25.93 51.43 -0.36
CA PHE A 15 -24.66 52.17 -0.51
C PHE A 15 -24.02 52.42 0.88
N ILE A 16 -22.93 51.67 1.14
CA ILE A 16 -21.73 51.96 1.97
C ILE A 16 -21.90 52.16 3.49
N ILE A 17 -21.26 51.29 4.29
CA ILE A 17 -20.18 51.57 5.28
C ILE A 17 -19.84 50.25 6.00
N SER A 18 -18.64 49.71 5.77
CA SER A 18 -17.62 49.45 6.81
C SER A 18 -16.50 48.57 6.26
N ASN A 19 -15.30 49.16 6.16
CA ASN A 19 -14.04 48.43 6.18
C ASN A 19 -13.98 47.63 7.48
N GLN A 20 -13.88 46.31 7.37
CA GLN A 20 -13.33 45.44 8.40
C GLN A 20 -12.27 44.55 7.72
N PRO A 21 -11.09 44.37 8.33
CA PRO A 21 -10.10 43.47 7.78
C PRO A 21 -10.71 42.07 7.72
N ILE A 22 -10.64 41.42 6.56
CA ILE A 22 -10.89 39.98 6.47
C ILE A 22 -9.72 39.33 7.21
N THR A 23 -9.90 39.12 8.52
CA THR A 23 -9.15 38.09 9.21
C THR A 23 -9.54 36.79 8.52
N ASN A 24 -8.59 36.14 7.85
CA ASN A 24 -8.71 34.74 7.51
C ASN A 24 -8.98 34.00 8.83
N ALA A 25 -10.25 33.74 9.10
CA ALA A 25 -10.63 32.81 10.14
C ALA A 25 -10.14 31.46 9.65
N VAL A 26 -8.98 31.05 10.17
CA VAL A 26 -8.60 29.65 10.21
C VAL A 26 -9.77 28.96 10.89
N VAL A 27 -10.57 28.22 10.11
CA VAL A 27 -11.56 27.31 10.67
C VAL A 27 -10.73 26.26 11.39
N LYS A 28 -10.53 26.47 12.69
CA LYS A 28 -9.95 25.49 13.59
C LYS A 28 -10.98 24.38 13.68
N ALA A 29 -10.84 23.34 12.86
CA ALA A 29 -11.47 22.08 13.17
C ALA A 29 -10.81 21.60 14.48
N GLU A 30 -11.42 21.90 15.62
CA GLU A 30 -11.06 21.22 16.87
C GLU A 30 -11.63 19.80 16.76
N THR A 31 -10.91 18.93 16.05
CA THR A 31 -11.09 17.49 16.14
C THR A 31 -10.55 17.07 17.50
N SER A 32 -11.47 16.85 18.45
CA SER A 32 -11.12 16.47 19.81
C SER A 32 -10.22 15.22 19.83
N ARG A 33 -8.97 15.42 20.25
CA ARG A 33 -8.00 14.35 20.51
C ARG A 33 -8.14 13.74 21.92
N GLN A 34 -9.30 13.90 22.57
CA GLN A 34 -9.60 13.23 23.84
C GLN A 34 -9.35 11.72 23.71
N LEU A 35 -8.87 11.03 24.74
CA LEU A 35 -8.73 9.57 24.72
C LEU A 35 -10.05 8.87 24.34
N CYS A 36 -9.94 7.67 23.76
CA CYS A 36 -11.10 6.83 23.46
C CYS A 36 -11.79 6.38 24.76
N ASP A 37 -13.12 6.30 24.77
CA ASP A 37 -13.79 5.50 25.79
C ASP A 37 -13.60 4.02 25.44
N LEU A 38 -13.13 3.22 26.40
CA LEU A 38 -13.04 1.77 26.22
C LEU A 38 -14.33 1.16 26.77
N GLN A 39 -15.22 0.74 25.88
CA GLN A 39 -16.48 0.11 26.27
C GLN A 39 -16.26 -1.38 26.52
N ILE A 40 -16.39 -1.82 27.77
CA ILE A 40 -16.28 -3.25 28.14
C ILE A 40 -17.64 -3.93 27.97
N PHE A 41 -18.71 -3.37 28.54
CA PHE A 41 -20.07 -3.92 28.41
C PHE A 41 -21.08 -2.82 28.09
N LYS A 42 -21.94 -3.07 27.09
CA LYS A 42 -23.05 -2.18 26.71
C LYS A 42 -24.38 -2.90 26.68
N ASP A 43 -24.49 -3.94 25.84
CA ASP A 43 -25.73 -4.68 25.60
C ASP A 43 -25.55 -6.17 25.29
N LYS A 44 -24.35 -6.60 24.88
CA LYS A 44 -24.00 -8.00 24.64
C LYS A 44 -22.98 -8.48 25.67
N ALA A 45 -22.98 -9.79 25.96
CA ALA A 45 -21.98 -10.39 26.82
C ALA A 45 -20.58 -10.04 26.28
N PRO A 46 -19.69 -9.46 27.10
CA PRO A 46 -18.35 -9.13 26.66
C PRO A 46 -17.52 -10.40 26.48
N ALA A 47 -16.39 -10.30 25.78
CA ALA A 47 -15.37 -11.34 25.90
C ALA A 47 -14.87 -11.41 27.35
N GLY A 48 -14.45 -12.60 27.79
CA GLY A 48 -13.98 -12.80 29.15
C GLY A 48 -14.11 -14.25 29.58
N TRP A 49 -14.04 -14.47 30.89
CA TRP A 49 -14.30 -15.77 31.49
C TRP A 49 -14.75 -15.62 32.93
N CYS A 50 -15.83 -16.32 33.27
CA CYS A 50 -16.47 -16.30 34.57
C CYS A 50 -16.73 -17.74 35.02
N GLY A 51 -16.42 -18.03 36.29
CA GLY A 51 -16.59 -19.37 36.84
C GLY A 51 -16.40 -19.42 38.35
N SER A 52 -16.75 -20.55 38.93
CA SER A 52 -16.53 -20.85 40.35
C SER A 52 -16.42 -22.36 40.55
N GLY A 53 -15.70 -22.78 41.60
CA GLY A 53 -15.33 -24.19 41.77
C GLY A 53 -16.52 -25.16 41.92
N ASN A 54 -17.66 -24.72 42.47
CA ASN A 54 -18.85 -25.54 42.66
C ASN A 54 -20.13 -24.90 42.06
N GLY A 55 -19.98 -24.03 41.06
CA GLY A 55 -21.11 -23.32 40.42
C GLY A 55 -21.84 -22.37 41.37
N GLU A 56 -21.12 -21.73 42.28
CA GLU A 56 -21.62 -20.68 43.16
C GLU A 56 -22.03 -19.42 42.37
N LEU A 57 -21.19 -19.03 41.41
CA LEU A 57 -21.41 -17.92 40.48
C LEU A 57 -22.32 -18.39 39.34
N GLU A 58 -23.43 -17.68 39.13
CA GLU A 58 -24.30 -17.89 37.98
C GLU A 58 -23.58 -17.45 36.71
N THR A 59 -23.46 -18.37 35.74
CA THR A 59 -22.86 -18.08 34.43
C THR A 59 -23.74 -18.59 33.30
N GLN A 60 -23.55 -18.00 32.13
CA GLN A 60 -24.14 -18.43 30.87
C GLN A 60 -23.03 -18.45 29.82
N ASN A 61 -22.72 -19.65 29.29
CA ASN A 61 -21.58 -19.86 28.38
C ASN A 61 -20.26 -19.30 28.94
N ASP A 62 -19.97 -19.63 30.21
CA ASP A 62 -18.77 -19.18 30.93
C ASP A 62 -18.62 -17.66 31.06
N MET A 63 -19.72 -16.91 30.93
CA MET A 63 -19.78 -15.45 31.09
C MET A 63 -20.86 -15.05 32.11
N LEU A 64 -20.81 -13.80 32.61
CA LEU A 64 -21.93 -13.25 33.39
C LEU A 64 -23.19 -13.15 32.50
N PRO A 65 -24.37 -13.61 32.99
CA PRO A 65 -25.60 -13.52 32.23
C PRO A 65 -25.99 -12.06 31.92
N VAL A 66 -26.46 -11.83 30.69
CA VAL A 66 -27.09 -10.55 30.31
C VAL A 66 -28.57 -10.61 30.67
N ASP A 67 -28.98 -9.82 31.65
CA ASP A 67 -30.36 -9.68 32.09
C ASP A 67 -31.05 -8.54 31.32
N THR A 68 -31.93 -8.92 30.41
CA THR A 68 -32.69 -7.98 29.57
C THR A 68 -33.94 -7.42 30.25
N ALA A 69 -34.32 -7.95 31.42
CA ALA A 69 -35.45 -7.45 32.19
C ALA A 69 -35.02 -6.34 33.17
N VAL A 70 -33.76 -6.33 33.59
CA VAL A 70 -33.20 -5.31 34.48
C VAL A 70 -32.45 -4.26 33.66
N ILE A 71 -33.11 -3.14 33.41
CA ILE A 71 -32.66 -2.10 32.49
C ILE A 71 -32.26 -0.82 33.24
N CYS A 72 -31.18 -0.18 32.77
CA CYS A 72 -30.81 1.19 33.13
C CYS A 72 -30.58 1.99 31.85
N ASN A 73 -31.13 3.20 31.73
CA ASN A 73 -30.95 4.08 30.56
C ASN A 73 -31.24 3.41 29.20
N GLY A 74 -32.18 2.46 29.16
CA GLY A 74 -32.55 1.72 27.94
C GLY A 74 -31.59 0.59 27.55
N LEU A 75 -30.58 0.29 28.37
CA LEU A 75 -29.60 -0.79 28.15
C LEU A 75 -29.82 -1.94 29.15
N PRO A 76 -29.57 -3.21 28.75
CA PRO A 76 -29.66 -4.36 29.66
C PRO A 76 -28.47 -4.40 30.63
N SER A 77 -28.50 -5.29 31.61
CA SER A 77 -27.46 -5.34 32.65
C SER A 77 -26.76 -6.69 32.73
N LEU A 78 -25.47 -6.70 33.06
CA LEU A 78 -24.77 -7.90 33.50
C LEU A 78 -25.22 -8.25 34.92
N LYS A 79 -25.65 -9.49 35.12
CA LYS A 79 -26.05 -10.00 36.42
C LYS A 79 -24.87 -10.70 37.07
N PHE A 80 -24.36 -10.13 38.16
CA PHE A 80 -23.39 -10.79 39.02
C PHE A 80 -24.14 -11.41 40.21
N ASN A 81 -24.35 -12.72 40.16
CA ASN A 81 -25.13 -13.46 41.15
C ASN A 81 -24.32 -14.60 41.75
N VAL A 82 -24.00 -14.47 43.03
CA VAL A 82 -23.39 -15.52 43.85
C VAL A 82 -24.53 -16.17 44.63
N SER A 83 -24.92 -17.37 44.23
CA SER A 83 -26.15 -18.04 44.70
C SER A 83 -26.00 -18.72 46.07
N LYS A 84 -24.76 -19.07 46.45
CA LYS A 84 -24.38 -19.74 47.70
C LYS A 84 -22.98 -19.30 48.11
N GLN A 85 -22.57 -19.60 49.34
CA GLN A 85 -21.25 -19.24 49.85
C GLN A 85 -20.13 -19.83 48.97
N ILE A 86 -19.11 -19.02 48.69
CA ILE A 86 -17.91 -19.42 47.94
C ILE A 86 -16.95 -20.13 48.90
N ASP A 87 -16.79 -21.44 48.71
CA ASP A 87 -15.91 -22.28 49.56
C ASP A 87 -14.56 -22.61 48.90
N THR A 88 -14.38 -22.24 47.63
CA THR A 88 -13.16 -22.53 46.85
C THR A 88 -12.65 -21.27 46.12
N TRP A 89 -12.71 -21.25 44.80
CA TRP A 89 -12.31 -20.13 43.96
C TRP A 89 -13.52 -19.60 43.17
N MET A 90 -13.46 -18.32 42.80
CA MET A 90 -14.37 -17.68 41.87
C MET A 90 -13.58 -16.69 41.02
N SER A 91 -13.99 -16.52 39.78
CA SER A 91 -13.42 -15.56 38.85
C SER A 91 -14.54 -14.95 38.01
N ALA A 92 -14.54 -13.64 37.84
CA ALA A 92 -15.37 -12.97 36.84
C ALA A 92 -14.53 -11.91 36.14
N GLN A 93 -13.96 -12.29 34.99
CA GLN A 93 -13.07 -11.47 34.18
C GLN A 93 -13.81 -11.00 32.94
N LEU A 94 -13.82 -9.69 32.72
CA LEU A 94 -14.37 -9.06 31.52
C LEU A 94 -13.19 -8.49 30.73
N ALA A 95 -12.87 -9.08 29.58
CA ALA A 95 -11.73 -8.68 28.79
C ALA A 95 -11.90 -7.25 28.25
N ILE A 96 -10.81 -6.47 28.24
CA ILE A 96 -10.81 -5.09 27.74
C ILE A 96 -10.90 -5.07 26.20
N ARG A 97 -10.20 -6.00 25.54
CA ARG A 97 -10.10 -6.07 24.06
C ARG A 97 -9.94 -7.50 23.54
N ASP A 98 -10.95 -8.34 23.75
CA ASP A 98 -10.97 -9.74 23.28
C ASP A 98 -9.70 -10.52 23.69
N TRP A 99 -9.35 -10.43 24.97
CA TRP A 99 -8.15 -10.99 25.60
C TRP A 99 -6.79 -10.43 25.15
N ASN A 100 -6.78 -9.52 24.17
CA ASN A 100 -5.56 -8.78 23.86
C ASN A 100 -5.23 -7.80 24.98
N ALA A 101 -3.93 -7.54 25.16
CA ALA A 101 -3.46 -6.50 26.07
C ALA A 101 -3.96 -5.10 25.65
N HIS A 102 -3.91 -4.15 26.58
CA HIS A 102 -4.22 -2.76 26.34
C HIS A 102 -3.37 -1.84 27.22
N ASP A 103 -2.93 -0.72 26.64
CA ASP A 103 -2.14 0.28 27.37
C ASP A 103 -3.04 1.29 28.09
N LEU A 104 -3.15 1.15 29.41
CA LEU A 104 -3.91 2.08 30.25
C LEU A 104 -3.09 3.25 30.79
N THR A 105 -1.83 3.40 30.39
CA THR A 105 -0.91 4.41 30.96
C THR A 105 -1.45 5.83 30.79
N GLN A 106 -2.10 6.10 29.65
CA GLN A 106 -2.70 7.41 29.39
C GLN A 106 -3.96 7.69 30.21
N TYR A 107 -4.62 6.66 30.75
CA TYR A 107 -5.80 6.78 31.59
C TYR A 107 -5.48 6.94 33.08
N LEU A 108 -4.27 6.61 33.55
CA LEU A 108 -3.93 6.69 34.98
C LEU A 108 -4.13 8.07 35.64
N PRO A 109 -3.81 9.23 35.00
CA PRO A 109 -3.89 10.52 35.68
C PRO A 109 -5.32 10.90 36.10
N ASN A 110 -6.25 10.88 35.13
CA ASN A 110 -7.63 11.35 35.30
C ASN A 110 -8.70 10.38 34.75
N GLY A 111 -8.35 9.11 34.54
CA GLY A 111 -9.28 8.10 34.04
C GLY A 111 -10.09 7.41 35.14
N TYR A 112 -11.25 6.92 34.74
CA TYR A 112 -12.23 6.28 35.62
C TYR A 112 -12.70 4.96 35.03
N ILE A 113 -12.91 4.00 35.92
CA ILE A 113 -13.78 2.86 35.69
C ILE A 113 -15.21 3.33 36.00
N GLU A 114 -16.07 3.35 34.99
CA GLU A 114 -17.39 3.97 35.02
C GLU A 114 -18.48 2.94 34.68
N PHE A 115 -19.52 2.87 35.52
CA PHE A 115 -20.65 1.95 35.34
C PHE A 115 -21.84 2.36 36.20
N ASN A 116 -23.03 1.87 35.83
CA ASN A 116 -24.22 1.92 36.67
C ASN A 116 -24.34 0.62 37.47
N ILE A 117 -24.69 0.69 38.75
CA ILE A 117 -24.88 -0.49 39.62
C ILE A 117 -26.19 -0.42 40.40
N LYS A 118 -26.80 -1.59 40.60
CA LYS A 118 -27.99 -1.78 41.43
C LYS A 118 -27.88 -3.08 42.23
N GLY A 119 -28.19 -3.03 43.51
CA GLY A 119 -28.33 -4.19 44.39
C GLY A 119 -29.73 -4.79 44.36
N ASN A 120 -29.83 -6.06 44.73
CA ASN A 120 -31.10 -6.77 44.91
C ASN A 120 -31.77 -6.42 46.25
N ILE A 121 -30.97 -6.40 47.32
CA ILE A 121 -31.41 -6.07 48.68
C ILE A 121 -30.85 -4.74 49.20
N GLY A 122 -29.79 -4.22 48.59
CA GLY A 122 -29.05 -3.04 49.08
C GLY A 122 -28.10 -3.40 50.23
N GLY A 123 -26.90 -2.83 50.22
CA GLY A 123 -25.83 -3.13 51.17
C GLY A 123 -24.90 -4.28 50.74
N GLU A 124 -25.03 -4.79 49.51
CA GLU A 124 -24.13 -5.81 48.95
C GLU A 124 -22.67 -5.31 48.94
N ASP A 125 -21.73 -6.22 49.21
CA ASP A 125 -20.30 -5.91 49.29
C ASP A 125 -19.54 -6.55 48.11
N VAL A 126 -19.18 -5.70 47.15
CA VAL A 126 -18.61 -6.09 45.85
C VAL A 126 -17.26 -5.41 45.67
N LEU A 127 -16.30 -6.15 45.13
CA LEU A 127 -15.00 -5.65 44.71
C LEU A 127 -15.01 -5.41 43.19
N ILE A 128 -14.35 -4.33 42.79
CA ILE A 128 -13.98 -4.09 41.39
C ILE A 128 -12.46 -4.18 41.26
N GLY A 129 -11.97 -4.74 40.15
CA GLY A 129 -10.54 -4.95 39.97
C GLY A 129 -10.08 -4.86 38.52
N ALA A 130 -8.78 -5.07 38.34
CA ALA A 130 -8.11 -5.16 37.05
C ALA A 130 -7.06 -6.27 37.07
N LYS A 131 -6.82 -6.86 35.90
CA LYS A 131 -5.83 -7.91 35.65
C LYS A 131 -4.92 -7.50 34.50
N ASP A 132 -3.62 -7.75 34.64
CA ASP A 132 -2.65 -7.68 33.55
C ASP A 132 -2.22 -9.06 33.04
N ILE A 133 -1.43 -9.09 31.97
CA ILE A 133 -0.80 -10.29 31.43
C ILE A 133 0.66 -10.00 31.03
N VAL A 134 1.63 -10.74 31.58
CA VAL A 134 3.07 -10.64 31.29
C VAL A 134 3.74 -12.01 31.45
N HIS A 135 4.03 -12.68 30.35
CA HIS A 135 4.54 -14.06 30.38
C HIS A 135 5.94 -14.22 30.97
N GLU A 136 6.81 -13.23 30.74
CA GLU A 136 8.18 -13.25 31.25
C GLU A 136 8.25 -13.01 32.78
N ARG A 137 7.12 -12.67 33.43
CA ARG A 137 7.10 -12.35 34.85
C ARG A 137 7.26 -13.60 35.70
N ASN A 138 8.11 -13.50 36.72
CA ASN A 138 8.27 -14.51 37.74
C ASN A 138 7.96 -13.93 39.14
N ASP A 139 7.47 -14.78 40.04
CA ASP A 139 7.33 -14.48 41.45
C ASP A 139 8.71 -14.37 42.15
N ALA A 140 8.71 -13.99 43.43
CA ALA A 140 9.95 -13.86 44.22
C ALA A 140 10.72 -15.18 44.40
N SER A 141 10.10 -16.32 44.08
CA SER A 141 10.70 -17.66 44.14
C SER A 141 11.18 -18.14 42.75
N GLY A 142 10.99 -17.34 41.71
CA GLY A 142 11.34 -17.68 40.33
C GLY A 142 10.32 -18.56 39.60
N ASN A 143 9.10 -18.70 40.12
CA ASN A 143 8.02 -19.38 39.41
C ASN A 143 7.30 -18.40 38.46
N PRO A 144 6.82 -18.85 37.28
CA PRO A 144 6.03 -18.01 36.39
C PRO A 144 4.82 -17.39 37.10
N LEU A 145 4.64 -16.08 36.96
CA LEU A 145 3.54 -15.29 37.50
C LEU A 145 2.97 -14.42 36.38
N GLU A 146 2.27 -15.05 35.45
CA GLU A 146 1.83 -14.39 34.22
C GLU A 146 0.83 -13.24 34.48
N ASN A 147 0.14 -13.25 35.62
CA ASN A 147 -0.95 -12.31 35.90
C ASN A 147 -0.84 -11.72 37.30
N VAL A 148 -1.12 -10.42 37.43
CA VAL A 148 -1.37 -9.71 38.68
C VAL A 148 -2.79 -9.18 38.66
N GLU A 149 -3.56 -9.52 39.69
CA GLU A 149 -4.92 -9.03 39.91
C GLU A 149 -4.95 -8.05 41.09
N LEU A 150 -5.55 -6.88 40.90
CA LEU A 150 -5.74 -5.87 41.95
C LEU A 150 -7.22 -5.55 42.11
N TYR A 151 -7.66 -5.33 43.34
CA TYR A 151 -9.07 -5.12 43.69
C TYR A 151 -9.25 -3.93 44.65
N GLN A 152 -10.41 -3.29 44.56
CA GLN A 152 -10.87 -2.25 45.47
C GLN A 152 -12.35 -2.46 45.82
N PRO A 153 -12.74 -2.41 47.11
CA PRO A 153 -14.15 -2.46 47.50
C PRO A 153 -14.94 -1.25 47.01
N ILE A 154 -16.13 -1.50 46.45
CA ILE A 154 -17.08 -0.46 46.02
C ILE A 154 -17.56 0.37 47.22
N SER A 155 -17.61 -0.22 48.42
CA SER A 155 -18.00 0.45 49.66
C SER A 155 -17.12 1.65 50.05
N LYS A 156 -15.91 1.78 49.47
CA LYS A 156 -15.08 3.00 49.57
C LYS A 156 -15.70 4.22 48.87
N TYR A 157 -16.53 4.00 47.85
CA TYR A 157 -17.10 5.04 46.99
C TYR A 157 -18.61 5.22 47.19
N ALA A 158 -19.34 4.13 47.40
CA ALA A 158 -20.77 4.16 47.64
C ALA A 158 -21.26 2.91 48.37
N THR A 159 -22.31 3.05 49.17
CA THR A 159 -23.14 1.92 49.60
C THR A 159 -24.10 1.56 48.47
N ILE A 160 -24.08 0.29 48.04
CA ILE A 160 -24.99 -0.22 47.00
C ILE A 160 -26.43 -0.18 47.53
N THR A 161 -27.36 0.31 46.70
CA THR A 161 -28.79 0.40 47.04
C THR A 161 -29.65 -0.39 46.06
N LYS A 162 -30.96 -0.49 46.32
CA LYS A 162 -31.94 -1.08 45.39
C LYS A 162 -32.24 -0.20 44.17
N GLU A 163 -31.81 1.06 44.20
CA GLU A 163 -31.94 2.00 43.10
C GLU A 163 -30.64 2.04 42.29
N TRP A 164 -30.75 2.40 41.02
CA TRP A 164 -29.58 2.57 40.16
C TRP A 164 -28.71 3.72 40.65
N GLN A 165 -27.42 3.43 40.80
CA GLN A 165 -26.40 4.40 41.14
C GLN A 165 -25.35 4.41 40.04
N HIS A 166 -24.95 5.61 39.62
CA HIS A 166 -23.83 5.79 38.71
C HIS A 166 -22.53 5.94 39.51
N LEU A 167 -21.54 5.12 39.21
CA LEU A 167 -20.23 5.14 39.89
C LEU A 167 -19.11 5.47 38.91
N LYS A 168 -18.18 6.30 39.39
CA LYS A 168 -16.91 6.62 38.73
C LYS A 168 -15.77 6.34 39.72
N ILE A 169 -15.05 5.25 39.50
CA ILE A 169 -13.95 4.83 40.36
C ILE A 169 -12.63 5.22 39.68
N PRO A 170 -11.78 6.06 40.28
CA PRO A 170 -10.49 6.42 39.68
C PRO A 170 -9.66 5.18 39.39
N ILE A 171 -9.11 5.05 38.17
CA ILE A 171 -8.34 3.87 37.78
C ILE A 171 -7.10 3.69 38.67
N LYS A 172 -6.45 4.78 39.04
CA LYS A 172 -5.29 4.80 39.95
C LYS A 172 -5.56 4.29 41.37
N ASP A 173 -6.83 4.17 41.77
CA ASP A 173 -7.17 3.56 43.06
C ASP A 173 -7.19 2.02 42.98
N ILE A 174 -7.17 1.45 41.77
CA ILE A 174 -7.13 0.01 41.51
C ILE A 174 -5.76 -0.39 40.95
N ILE A 175 -5.31 0.28 39.89
CA ILE A 175 -4.04 0.00 39.22
C ILE A 175 -2.90 0.65 40.00
N ASP A 176 -1.99 -0.19 40.50
CA ASP A 176 -0.84 0.23 41.29
C ASP A 176 0.40 -0.55 40.84
N GLU A 177 1.27 0.10 40.06
CA GLU A 177 2.49 -0.52 39.53
C GLU A 177 3.46 -0.94 40.64
N THR A 178 3.38 -0.35 41.83
CA THR A 178 4.23 -0.74 42.98
C THR A 178 3.88 -2.14 43.52
N LYS A 179 2.70 -2.66 43.15
CA LYS A 179 2.25 -4.03 43.45
C LYS A 179 2.54 -5.02 42.31
N GLY A 180 3.33 -4.62 41.32
CA GLY A 180 3.75 -5.47 40.21
C GLY A 180 2.81 -5.49 39.01
N PHE A 181 1.72 -4.71 39.04
CA PHE A 181 0.85 -4.55 37.87
C PHE A 181 1.58 -3.78 36.76
N VAL A 182 1.47 -4.22 35.51
CA VAL A 182 2.09 -3.60 34.34
C VAL A 182 0.99 -2.94 33.52
N THR A 183 0.87 -1.61 33.66
CA THR A 183 -0.23 -0.82 33.06
C THR A 183 -0.34 -0.94 31.54
N LYS A 184 0.81 -1.09 30.86
CA LYS A 184 0.87 -1.28 29.40
C LYS A 184 0.31 -2.64 28.91
N SER A 185 0.06 -3.56 29.84
CA SER A 185 -0.36 -4.93 29.57
C SER A 185 -1.68 -5.30 30.27
N ALA A 186 -2.55 -4.32 30.53
CA ALA A 186 -3.85 -4.58 31.12
C ALA A 186 -4.70 -5.46 30.18
N GLN A 187 -5.37 -6.47 30.73
CA GLN A 187 -6.11 -7.46 29.93
C GLN A 187 -7.61 -7.49 30.25
N ALA A 188 -7.98 -7.38 31.53
CA ALA A 188 -9.36 -7.53 31.96
C ALA A 188 -9.72 -6.64 33.15
N LEU A 189 -11.02 -6.31 33.25
CA LEU A 189 -11.65 -5.82 34.47
C LEU A 189 -12.27 -6.99 35.25
N LEU A 190 -12.28 -6.87 36.57
CA LEU A 190 -12.67 -7.95 37.48
C LEU A 190 -13.86 -7.52 38.36
N ILE A 191 -14.79 -8.43 38.60
CA ILE A 191 -15.86 -8.28 39.60
C ILE A 191 -15.74 -9.44 40.60
N ALA A 192 -15.74 -9.15 41.90
CA ALA A 192 -15.67 -10.20 42.92
C ALA A 192 -16.56 -9.90 44.13
N SER A 193 -16.90 -10.95 44.89
CA SER A 193 -17.57 -10.83 46.19
C SER A 193 -16.53 -10.55 47.26
N ALA A 194 -16.73 -9.50 48.06
CA ALA A 194 -15.78 -9.12 49.10
C ALA A 194 -15.76 -10.10 50.29
N THR A 195 -16.88 -10.79 50.53
CA THR A 195 -17.08 -11.66 51.70
C THR A 195 -17.27 -13.13 51.34
N GLY A 196 -17.42 -13.45 50.04
CA GLY A 196 -17.78 -14.79 49.57
C GLY A 196 -19.23 -15.19 49.89
N GLN A 197 -20.02 -14.31 50.51
CA GLN A 197 -21.42 -14.59 50.85
C GLN A 197 -22.35 -14.41 49.64
N PRO A 198 -23.54 -15.06 49.65
CA PRO A 198 -24.51 -14.91 48.58
C PRO A 198 -24.93 -13.45 48.39
N LEU A 199 -24.90 -12.99 47.14
CA LEU A 199 -25.29 -11.63 46.77
C LEU A 199 -25.72 -11.57 45.31
N THR A 200 -26.50 -10.55 44.96
CA THR A 200 -26.87 -10.27 43.58
C THR A 200 -26.77 -8.78 43.31
N VAL A 201 -26.00 -8.41 42.30
CA VAL A 201 -25.97 -7.04 41.76
C VAL A 201 -26.10 -7.06 40.24
N TRP A 202 -26.59 -5.96 39.68
CA TRP A 202 -26.61 -5.71 38.25
C TRP A 202 -25.68 -4.56 37.91
N VAL A 203 -24.87 -4.73 36.88
CA VAL A 203 -23.94 -3.73 36.34
C VAL A 203 -24.33 -3.39 34.91
N ASN A 204 -24.37 -2.09 34.58
CA ASN A 204 -24.78 -1.60 33.28
C ASN A 204 -23.81 -0.52 32.75
N ASP A 205 -23.63 -0.47 31.43
CA ASP A 205 -22.80 0.53 30.73
C ASP A 205 -21.37 0.65 31.30
N PHE A 206 -20.68 -0.49 31.32
CA PHE A 206 -19.38 -0.65 31.96
C PHE A 206 -18.24 -0.27 31.00
N LYS A 207 -17.44 0.75 31.36
CA LYS A 207 -16.40 1.32 30.51
C LYS A 207 -15.25 1.95 31.29
N ILE A 208 -14.16 2.22 30.58
CA ILE A 208 -13.06 3.09 31.02
C ILE A 208 -13.16 4.42 30.26
N THR A 209 -13.16 5.54 30.99
CA THR A 209 -13.27 6.90 30.41
C THR A 209 -12.14 7.78 30.91
N SER A 210 -11.78 8.82 30.15
CA SER A 210 -10.87 9.88 30.62
C SER A 210 -11.19 11.21 29.93
N THR A 211 -11.00 12.33 30.65
CA THR A 211 -11.06 13.68 30.06
C THR A 211 -9.73 14.10 29.43
N ASP A 212 -8.69 13.27 29.57
CA ASP A 212 -7.37 13.58 29.04
C ASP A 212 -7.34 13.47 27.51
N ASN A 213 -6.44 14.24 26.90
CA ASN A 213 -6.12 14.13 25.48
C ASN A 213 -5.09 13.01 25.24
N GLU A 214 -5.26 12.27 24.14
CA GLU A 214 -4.29 11.32 23.61
C GLU A 214 -2.96 12.02 23.38
N LYS A 215 -1.88 11.51 23.99
CA LYS A 215 -0.54 12.11 23.92
C LYS A 215 0.12 11.82 22.58
N GLY A 216 0.87 12.79 22.06
CA GLY A 216 1.68 12.58 20.86
C GLY A 216 2.93 11.75 21.15
N PHE A 217 3.45 11.07 20.12
CA PHE A 217 4.76 10.42 20.19
C PHE A 217 5.89 11.43 19.96
N ALA A 218 7.14 10.97 20.10
CA ALA A 218 8.33 11.79 19.90
C ALA A 218 8.33 12.49 18.52
N LYS A 219 8.70 13.77 18.49
CA LYS A 219 8.36 14.65 17.35
C LYS A 219 9.18 14.43 16.09
N ILE A 220 10.42 13.96 16.17
CA ILE A 220 11.30 13.72 15.01
C ILE A 220 11.41 12.21 14.72
N LYS A 221 10.97 11.81 13.52
CA LYS A 221 10.91 10.43 13.04
C LYS A 221 11.87 10.25 11.88
N VAL A 222 12.67 9.18 11.94
CA VAL A 222 13.69 8.83 10.96
C VAL A 222 13.56 7.34 10.65
N ASN A 223 14.13 6.90 9.54
CA ASN A 223 14.54 5.52 9.41
C ASN A 223 15.64 5.25 10.45
N GLN A 224 15.32 4.46 11.47
CA GLN A 224 16.18 4.24 12.63
C GLN A 224 17.40 3.37 12.32
N VAL A 225 17.41 2.68 11.18
CA VAL A 225 18.58 1.93 10.70
C VAL A 225 19.49 2.87 9.93
N GLY A 226 18.97 3.54 8.92
CA GLY A 226 19.79 4.46 8.14
C GLY A 226 19.25 4.82 6.75
N TYR A 227 20.16 5.35 5.95
CA TYR A 227 19.94 5.75 4.56
C TYR A 227 21.16 5.36 3.72
N LEU A 228 20.94 5.10 2.44
CA LEU A 228 22.03 4.87 1.49
C LEU A 228 22.77 6.17 1.21
N THR A 229 24.01 6.12 0.70
CA THR A 229 24.77 7.37 0.44
C THR A 229 24.13 8.23 -0.66
N TYR A 230 23.36 7.61 -1.55
CA TYR A 230 22.58 8.24 -2.62
C TYR A 230 21.08 8.18 -2.32
N GLY A 231 20.28 8.81 -3.18
CA GLY A 231 18.83 8.84 -3.03
C GLY A 231 18.35 9.79 -1.94
N GLU A 232 17.03 9.85 -1.82
CA GLU A 232 16.32 10.73 -0.88
C GLU A 232 16.55 10.30 0.57
N LYS A 233 16.74 11.31 1.44
CA LYS A 233 16.91 11.14 2.88
C LYS A 233 16.12 12.22 3.58
N CYS A 234 15.15 11.83 4.38
CA CYS A 234 14.36 12.77 5.13
C CYS A 234 14.00 12.26 6.52
N ALA A 235 13.70 13.22 7.41
CA ALA A 235 13.03 12.97 8.67
C ALA A 235 11.64 13.62 8.62
N ILE A 236 10.66 12.98 9.25
CA ILE A 236 9.34 13.57 9.47
C ILE A 236 9.33 14.22 10.85
N VAL A 237 8.89 15.48 10.89
CA VAL A 237 8.71 16.24 12.13
C VAL A 237 7.21 16.46 12.30
N SER A 238 6.59 15.80 13.27
CA SER A 238 5.14 15.86 13.45
C SER A 238 4.71 15.89 14.92
N GLY A 239 3.51 16.43 15.15
CA GLY A 239 2.84 16.43 16.46
C GLY A 239 1.48 17.12 16.38
N PHE A 240 0.67 16.93 17.43
CA PHE A 240 -0.59 17.65 17.58
C PHE A 240 -0.37 19.17 17.55
N ALA A 241 -1.30 19.91 16.95
CA ALA A 241 -1.16 21.34 16.68
C ALA A 241 -0.96 22.19 17.95
N ASP A 242 -1.47 21.74 19.09
CA ASP A 242 -1.28 22.39 20.40
C ASP A 242 0.08 22.08 21.05
N GLU A 243 0.70 20.96 20.67
CA GLU A 243 1.99 20.48 21.20
C GLU A 243 3.20 20.86 20.34
N LEU A 244 3.08 20.81 19.01
CA LEU A 244 4.20 21.03 18.09
C LEU A 244 4.49 22.54 17.93
N LYS A 245 5.70 22.97 18.31
CA LYS A 245 6.14 24.38 18.16
C LYS A 245 6.92 24.65 16.87
N ALA A 246 7.38 23.60 16.18
CA ALA A 246 8.01 23.73 14.89
C ALA A 246 6.98 24.00 13.78
N ASP A 247 7.34 24.86 12.83
CA ASP A 247 6.54 25.17 11.64
C ASP A 247 7.40 25.14 10.36
N THR A 248 6.76 25.32 9.22
CA THR A 248 7.39 25.60 7.92
C THR A 248 8.46 26.69 8.08
N ASN A 249 9.61 26.48 7.46
CA ASN A 249 10.80 27.33 7.54
C ASN A 249 11.55 27.32 8.88
N THR A 250 11.10 26.57 9.89
CA THR A 250 11.92 26.31 11.09
C THR A 250 13.20 25.60 10.66
N GLU A 251 14.34 26.02 11.21
CA GLU A 251 15.62 25.38 10.93
C GLU A 251 15.62 23.93 11.46
N PHE A 252 16.34 23.04 10.79
CA PHE A 252 16.79 21.79 11.37
C PHE A 252 18.27 21.57 11.05
N GLN A 253 18.93 20.73 11.84
CA GLN A 253 20.34 20.40 11.69
C GLN A 253 20.51 18.89 11.66
N VAL A 254 21.40 18.40 10.78
CA VAL A 254 21.93 17.04 10.85
C VAL A 254 23.28 17.11 11.54
N LYS A 255 23.46 16.30 12.58
CA LYS A 255 24.67 16.28 13.39
C LYS A 255 25.33 14.92 13.33
N ASN A 256 26.65 14.91 13.20
CA ASN A 256 27.44 13.71 13.34
C ASN A 256 27.37 13.21 14.79
N ALA A 257 27.03 11.93 14.97
CA ALA A 257 26.79 11.36 16.29
C ALA A 257 28.07 11.16 17.12
N VAL A 258 29.25 11.13 16.49
CA VAL A 258 30.54 10.90 17.16
C VAL A 258 31.10 12.19 17.76
N ASN A 259 31.13 13.27 16.98
CA ASN A 259 31.77 14.53 17.39
C ASN A 259 30.79 15.69 17.60
N ASN A 260 29.49 15.43 17.45
CA ASN A 260 28.42 16.41 17.62
C ASN A 260 28.43 17.59 16.63
N ALA A 261 29.25 17.53 15.58
CA ALA A 261 29.37 18.59 14.59
C ALA A 261 28.14 18.64 13.69
N THR A 262 27.59 19.84 13.46
CA THR A 262 26.57 20.08 12.43
C THR A 262 27.19 19.90 11.06
N VAL A 263 26.70 18.92 10.30
CA VAL A 263 27.17 18.62 8.95
C VAL A 263 26.25 19.18 7.87
N TYR A 264 25.01 19.50 8.24
CA TYR A 264 24.02 20.09 7.35
C TYR A 264 22.99 20.90 8.13
N THR A 265 22.49 21.96 7.51
CA THR A 265 21.42 22.80 8.03
C THR A 265 20.41 23.02 6.92
N GLY A 266 19.14 22.82 7.23
CA GLY A 266 18.03 22.99 6.28
C GLY A 266 16.83 23.63 6.95
N LYS A 267 15.73 23.74 6.20
CA LYS A 267 14.46 24.28 6.68
C LYS A 267 13.36 23.23 6.54
N LEU A 268 12.50 23.14 7.55
CA LEU A 268 11.33 22.26 7.51
C LEU A 268 10.36 22.72 6.41
N THR A 269 9.83 21.78 5.65
CA THR A 269 8.79 22.00 4.65
C THR A 269 7.47 21.40 5.12
N LEU A 270 6.35 22.07 4.82
CA LEU A 270 5.03 21.53 5.14
C LEU A 270 4.72 20.32 4.26
N VAL A 271 4.34 19.21 4.89
CA VAL A 271 3.74 18.05 4.21
C VAL A 271 2.21 18.14 4.35
N LYS A 272 1.73 18.31 5.59
CA LYS A 272 0.30 18.42 5.89
C LYS A 272 0.10 19.32 7.11
N GLU A 273 -0.82 20.29 7.02
CA GLU A 273 -1.14 21.15 8.17
C GLU A 273 -1.92 20.41 9.25
N TYR A 274 -2.81 19.51 8.83
CA TYR A 274 -3.53 18.58 9.70
C TYR A 274 -3.79 17.29 8.94
N ASP A 275 -3.22 16.20 9.45
CA ASP A 275 -3.35 14.85 8.91
C ASP A 275 -4.50 14.09 9.58
N SER A 276 -5.73 14.33 9.11
CA SER A 276 -6.93 13.69 9.64
C SER A 276 -7.04 12.20 9.30
N THR A 277 -6.25 11.71 8.34
CA THR A 277 -6.39 10.35 7.80
C THR A 277 -5.63 9.32 8.63
N ASP A 278 -4.44 9.68 9.13
CA ASP A 278 -3.54 8.73 9.78
C ASP A 278 -3.21 9.12 11.22
N SER A 279 -2.67 10.31 11.45
CA SER A 279 -1.99 10.65 12.72
C SER A 279 -2.70 11.66 13.62
N GLY A 280 -3.57 12.50 13.05
CA GLY A 280 -4.14 13.67 13.72
C GLY A 280 -3.16 14.82 13.91
N GLU A 281 -1.99 14.78 13.26
CA GLU A 281 -0.88 15.68 13.53
C GLU A 281 -0.65 16.70 12.40
N LYS A 282 0.02 17.80 12.73
CA LYS A 282 0.74 18.58 11.72
C LYS A 282 1.98 17.81 11.33
N VAL A 283 2.26 17.71 10.04
CA VAL A 283 3.37 16.92 9.47
C VAL A 283 4.27 17.83 8.64
N LEU A 284 5.55 17.86 9.02
CA LEU A 284 6.62 18.59 8.35
C LEU A 284 7.72 17.61 7.93
N GLN A 285 8.54 18.01 6.97
CA GLN A 285 9.67 17.21 6.48
C GLN A 285 10.98 17.98 6.60
N ALA A 286 12.03 17.28 7.01
CA ALA A 286 13.42 17.72 7.00
C ALA A 286 14.19 16.92 5.93
N ASP A 287 14.44 17.51 4.76
CA ASP A 287 15.20 16.86 3.68
C ASP A 287 16.71 17.13 3.82
N PHE A 288 17.48 16.07 4.02
CA PHE A 288 18.93 16.09 4.12
C PHE A 288 19.59 15.15 3.12
N SER A 289 18.97 14.95 1.96
CA SER A 289 19.48 14.10 0.87
C SER A 289 20.89 14.47 0.43
N ALA A 290 21.27 15.75 0.61
CA ALA A 290 22.61 16.29 0.35
C ALA A 290 23.72 15.73 1.26
N VAL A 291 23.37 15.12 2.40
CA VAL A 291 24.34 14.45 3.27
C VAL A 291 24.62 13.06 2.72
N THR A 292 25.77 12.89 2.07
CA THR A 292 26.18 11.64 1.43
C THR A 292 27.38 10.96 2.09
N THR A 293 28.06 11.68 3.01
CA THR A 293 29.24 11.15 3.69
C THR A 293 28.83 10.01 4.63
N PRO A 294 29.42 8.80 4.49
CA PRO A 294 29.11 7.71 5.40
C PRO A 294 29.40 8.05 6.86
N GLY A 295 28.56 7.58 7.78
CA GLY A 295 28.73 7.84 9.21
C GLY A 295 27.43 7.66 10.00
N SER A 296 27.52 7.92 11.32
CA SER A 296 26.37 7.95 12.22
C SER A 296 25.91 9.37 12.46
N TYR A 297 24.60 9.60 12.41
CA TYR A 297 23.98 10.91 12.46
C TYR A 297 22.72 10.93 13.32
N TYR A 298 22.27 12.13 13.65
CA TYR A 298 20.95 12.39 14.21
C TYR A 298 20.47 13.79 13.78
N VAL A 299 19.16 14.03 13.84
CA VAL A 299 18.52 15.30 13.48
C VAL A 299 18.12 16.08 14.74
N THR A 300 18.28 17.40 14.72
CA THR A 300 17.76 18.32 15.75
C THR A 300 16.97 19.44 15.11
N VAL A 301 15.89 19.85 15.77
CA VAL A 301 15.12 21.06 15.44
C VAL A 301 15.24 22.01 16.63
N PRO A 302 15.92 23.17 16.51
CA PRO A 302 16.05 24.14 17.59
C PRO A 302 14.73 24.91 17.82
N ALA A 303 13.70 24.20 18.29
CA ALA A 303 12.43 24.74 18.74
C ALA A 303 12.09 24.19 20.14
N GLU A 304 11.17 24.85 20.85
CA GLU A 304 10.76 24.42 22.19
C GLU A 304 10.18 23.00 22.19
N ASN A 305 10.47 22.24 23.25
CA ASN A 305 9.99 20.86 23.45
C ASN A 305 10.34 19.87 22.31
N MET A 306 11.45 20.12 21.60
CA MET A 306 11.96 19.22 20.57
C MET A 306 13.14 18.40 21.09
N GLU A 307 12.94 17.08 21.20
CA GLU A 307 14.03 16.13 21.40
C GLU A 307 14.81 15.90 20.09
N LYS A 308 16.06 15.46 20.19
CA LYS A 308 16.81 14.97 19.03
C LYS A 308 16.18 13.68 18.49
N SER A 309 16.34 13.41 17.20
CA SER A 309 16.00 12.09 16.66
C SER A 309 16.84 11.00 17.30
N LEU A 310 16.38 9.75 17.18
CA LEU A 310 17.23 8.58 17.36
C LEU A 310 18.38 8.62 16.35
N GLN A 311 19.47 7.90 16.66
CA GLN A 311 20.61 7.83 15.76
C GLN A 311 20.30 6.93 14.56
N PHE A 312 20.90 7.25 13.42
CA PHE A 312 20.81 6.47 12.20
C PHE A 312 22.14 6.51 11.44
N LYS A 313 22.36 5.56 10.53
CA LYS A 313 23.57 5.52 9.69
C LYS A 313 23.31 6.09 8.29
N ILE A 314 24.34 6.62 7.66
CA ILE A 314 24.40 6.82 6.22
C ILE A 314 25.54 5.95 5.70
N GLY A 315 25.28 5.09 4.70
CA GLY A 315 26.25 4.13 4.18
C GLY A 315 25.62 3.18 3.16
N ASN A 316 26.43 2.50 2.34
CA ASN A 316 25.92 1.55 1.34
C ASN A 316 25.70 0.14 1.90
N ASP A 317 26.19 -0.13 3.11
CA ASP A 317 26.10 -1.40 3.83
C ASP A 317 25.01 -1.39 4.92
N VAL A 318 24.24 -0.31 5.05
CA VAL A 318 23.32 -0.09 6.18
C VAL A 318 22.23 -1.16 6.30
N TYR A 319 21.86 -1.81 5.20
CA TYR A 319 20.80 -2.84 5.14
C TYR A 319 21.33 -4.25 4.92
N THR A 320 22.65 -4.47 4.90
CA THR A 320 23.21 -5.79 4.59
C THR A 320 22.84 -6.85 5.63
N SER A 321 22.88 -6.50 6.92
CA SER A 321 22.42 -7.39 7.98
C SER A 321 20.91 -7.63 7.94
N LEU A 322 20.13 -6.59 7.58
CA LEU A 322 18.67 -6.68 7.54
C LEU A 322 18.21 -7.79 6.61
N LEU A 323 18.79 -7.88 5.40
CA LEU A 323 18.48 -8.95 4.45
C LEU A 323 18.72 -10.34 5.05
N ALA A 324 19.86 -10.54 5.70
CA ALA A 324 20.21 -11.84 6.28
C ALA A 324 19.27 -12.19 7.44
N ASP A 325 19.03 -11.27 8.37
CA ASP A 325 18.19 -11.54 9.55
C ASP A 325 16.70 -11.65 9.19
N SER A 326 16.19 -10.85 8.24
CA SER A 326 14.80 -10.99 7.77
C SER A 326 14.57 -12.32 7.06
N ALA A 327 15.59 -12.90 6.42
CA ALA A 327 15.53 -14.24 5.83
C ALA A 327 15.71 -15.35 6.87
N ARG A 328 16.52 -15.12 7.92
CA ARG A 328 16.69 -16.08 9.04
C ARG A 328 15.43 -16.25 9.86
N TYR A 329 14.49 -15.31 9.83
CA TYR A 329 13.12 -15.49 10.35
C TYR A 329 12.55 -16.87 9.98
N PHE A 330 12.67 -17.25 8.70
CA PHE A 330 12.13 -18.52 8.19
C PHE A 330 12.83 -19.74 8.81
N TYR A 331 14.14 -19.66 9.04
CA TYR A 331 14.87 -20.69 9.79
C TYR A 331 14.31 -20.86 11.20
N TYR A 332 14.03 -19.77 11.91
CA TYR A 332 13.44 -19.82 13.26
C TYR A 332 12.01 -20.38 13.26
N GLN A 333 11.26 -20.18 12.19
CA GLN A 333 9.94 -20.76 11.99
C GLN A 333 9.95 -22.23 11.56
N ARG A 334 11.10 -22.85 11.25
CA ARG A 334 11.12 -24.26 10.81
C ARG A 334 10.48 -25.22 11.81
N GLN A 335 9.68 -26.14 11.27
CA GLN A 335 9.14 -27.33 11.93
C GLN A 335 9.86 -28.59 11.46
N GLY A 336 9.82 -29.64 12.28
CA GLY A 336 10.46 -30.94 12.02
C GLY A 336 11.96 -30.98 12.31
N ILE A 337 12.51 -30.03 13.09
CA ILE A 337 13.95 -29.95 13.39
C ILE A 337 14.23 -29.26 14.74
N ASP A 338 15.28 -29.73 15.42
CA ASP A 338 15.88 -28.98 16.53
C ASP A 338 16.66 -27.77 16.00
N LEU A 339 16.32 -26.57 16.48
CA LEU A 339 17.10 -25.36 16.24
C LEU A 339 18.30 -25.33 17.19
N GLN A 340 19.49 -25.53 16.63
CA GLN A 340 20.73 -25.61 17.39
C GLN A 340 21.34 -24.23 17.61
N GLU A 341 21.92 -24.00 18.79
CA GLU A 341 22.53 -22.72 19.21
C GLU A 341 23.45 -22.09 18.14
N LYS A 342 24.26 -22.90 17.44
CA LYS A 342 25.20 -22.40 16.42
C LYS A 342 24.52 -21.70 15.23
N TYR A 343 23.25 -22.00 14.97
CA TYR A 343 22.45 -21.42 13.87
C TYR A 343 21.36 -20.48 14.42
N ALA A 344 20.72 -20.88 15.52
CA ALA A 344 19.70 -20.14 16.24
C ALA A 344 20.31 -19.38 17.44
N LEU A 345 21.17 -18.41 17.14
CA LEU A 345 21.96 -17.66 18.14
C LEU A 345 21.05 -17.11 19.26
N ALA A 346 21.30 -17.49 20.51
CA ALA A 346 20.51 -17.15 21.71
C ALA A 346 19.08 -17.71 21.79
N TYR A 347 18.57 -18.31 20.72
CA TYR A 347 17.21 -18.85 20.64
C TYR A 347 17.16 -20.31 20.17
N PRO A 348 17.95 -21.24 20.76
CA PRO A 348 17.84 -22.64 20.42
C PRO A 348 16.48 -23.16 20.89
N ARG A 349 15.86 -24.02 20.07
CA ARG A 349 14.53 -24.56 20.33
C ARG A 349 14.50 -26.04 19.96
N LYS A 350 13.84 -26.84 20.80
CA LYS A 350 13.55 -28.24 20.49
C LYS A 350 12.39 -28.34 19.52
N GLU A 351 12.38 -29.38 18.69
CA GLU A 351 11.26 -29.63 17.79
C GLU A 351 9.94 -29.70 18.59
N SER A 352 9.01 -28.81 18.26
CA SER A 352 7.78 -28.58 19.04
C SER A 352 6.54 -29.29 18.48
N THR A 353 6.67 -29.94 17.31
CA THR A 353 5.57 -30.63 16.60
C THR A 353 6.00 -31.98 16.00
N PRO A 354 6.67 -32.88 16.75
CA PRO A 354 7.11 -34.18 16.22
C PRO A 354 5.96 -35.06 15.69
N GLN A 355 4.73 -34.80 16.14
CA GLN A 355 3.51 -35.47 15.70
C GLN A 355 3.13 -35.19 14.23
N ASP A 356 3.78 -34.22 13.57
CA ASP A 356 3.62 -34.01 12.12
C ASP A 356 4.02 -35.26 11.32
N SER A 357 4.89 -36.13 11.85
CA SER A 357 5.25 -37.41 11.22
C SER A 357 4.10 -38.41 11.12
N THR A 358 3.01 -38.20 11.87
CA THR A 358 1.81 -39.05 11.91
C THR A 358 0.54 -38.21 12.00
N ALA A 359 0.46 -37.11 11.24
CA ALA A 359 -0.70 -36.23 11.27
C ALA A 359 -1.96 -36.95 10.79
N ILE A 360 -3.08 -36.72 11.47
CA ILE A 360 -4.38 -37.31 11.17
C ILE A 360 -5.23 -36.36 10.31
N PHE A 361 -6.21 -36.90 9.60
CA PHE A 361 -7.22 -36.10 8.90
C PHE A 361 -8.40 -35.79 9.82
N GLU A 362 -8.88 -34.55 9.80
CA GLU A 362 -10.06 -34.12 10.56
C GLU A 362 -11.32 -34.90 10.15
N SER A 363 -11.45 -35.23 8.87
CA SER A 363 -12.55 -36.05 8.34
C SER A 363 -12.39 -37.56 8.60
N ASN A 364 -11.17 -38.05 8.78
CA ASN A 364 -10.86 -39.46 9.00
C ASN A 364 -9.63 -39.66 9.90
N PRO A 365 -9.81 -39.67 11.23
CA PRO A 365 -8.72 -39.80 12.19
C PRO A 365 -7.90 -41.10 12.11
N ASN A 366 -8.37 -42.12 11.37
CA ASN A 366 -7.64 -43.37 11.17
C ASN A 366 -6.64 -43.31 10.00
N LYS A 367 -6.73 -42.28 9.14
CA LYS A 367 -5.77 -42.03 8.07
C LYS A 367 -4.67 -41.14 8.64
N VAL A 368 -3.41 -41.56 8.48
CA VAL A 368 -2.23 -40.80 8.89
C VAL A 368 -1.28 -40.59 7.72
N ILE A 369 -0.68 -39.40 7.63
CA ILE A 369 0.43 -39.11 6.70
C ILE A 369 1.51 -38.29 7.40
N ASP A 370 2.73 -38.33 6.85
CA ASP A 370 3.81 -37.43 7.26
C ASP A 370 3.63 -36.06 6.61
N VAL A 371 3.53 -35.02 7.44
CA VAL A 371 3.52 -33.60 7.03
C VAL A 371 4.66 -32.83 7.69
N SER A 372 5.75 -33.48 8.11
CA SER A 372 6.93 -32.81 8.69
C SER A 372 7.63 -31.87 7.69
N LYS A 373 8.50 -30.99 8.21
CA LYS A 373 9.08 -29.80 7.54
C LYS A 373 8.11 -28.62 7.45
N GLY A 374 8.49 -27.63 6.65
CA GLY A 374 7.78 -26.38 6.51
C GLY A 374 8.00 -25.44 7.70
N TRP A 375 7.29 -24.32 7.67
CA TRP A 375 7.39 -23.28 8.67
C TRP A 375 6.10 -23.11 9.46
N HIS A 376 6.23 -22.84 10.75
CA HIS A 376 5.18 -22.21 11.56
C HIS A 376 4.73 -20.93 10.84
N ASP A 377 3.43 -20.83 10.55
CA ASP A 377 2.88 -19.76 9.72
C ASP A 377 3.03 -18.38 10.38
N ALA A 378 2.62 -18.29 11.64
CA ALA A 378 2.58 -17.02 12.34
C ALA A 378 3.11 -17.15 13.78
N GLY A 379 2.39 -16.53 14.71
CA GLY A 379 2.60 -16.71 16.14
C GLY A 379 2.12 -18.08 16.63
N ASP A 380 1.28 -18.77 15.86
CA ASP A 380 0.77 -20.11 16.15
C ASP A 380 1.68 -21.22 15.60
N LYS A 381 1.30 -22.48 15.86
CA LYS A 381 2.02 -23.67 15.39
C LYS A 381 1.41 -24.25 14.11
N GLY A 382 0.48 -23.56 13.46
CA GLY A 382 -0.14 -23.94 12.20
C GLY A 382 0.81 -23.87 11.00
N LYS A 383 0.38 -24.49 9.91
CA LYS A 383 0.99 -24.35 8.58
C LYS A 383 -0.12 -24.18 7.55
N ASP A 384 -0.03 -23.14 6.74
CA ASP A 384 -1.03 -22.79 5.72
C ASP A 384 -0.37 -22.72 4.34
N LEU A 385 -0.83 -23.55 3.41
CA LEU A 385 -0.13 -23.82 2.15
C LEU A 385 -0.03 -22.56 1.29
N LEU A 386 -1.14 -21.84 1.09
CA LEU A 386 -1.15 -20.62 0.30
C LEU A 386 -0.17 -19.56 0.85
N ASN A 387 -0.03 -19.47 2.17
CA ASN A 387 0.81 -18.46 2.81
C ASN A 387 2.30 -18.82 2.68
N GLY A 388 2.63 -20.10 2.88
CA GLY A 388 3.94 -20.65 2.57
C GLY A 388 4.33 -20.49 1.10
N ALA A 389 3.39 -20.76 0.17
CA ALA A 389 3.59 -20.58 -1.27
C ALA A 389 3.86 -19.12 -1.64
N LEU A 390 3.14 -18.17 -1.05
CA LEU A 390 3.39 -16.73 -1.22
C LEU A 390 4.78 -16.36 -0.71
N ALA A 391 5.15 -16.79 0.50
CA ALA A 391 6.45 -16.45 1.07
C ALA A 391 7.62 -16.97 0.23
N VAL A 392 7.52 -18.21 -0.28
CA VAL A 392 8.51 -18.76 -1.23
C VAL A 392 8.51 -17.97 -2.54
N SER A 393 7.34 -17.53 -3.03
CA SER A 393 7.23 -16.73 -4.25
C SER A 393 7.99 -15.41 -4.12
N ASP A 394 7.81 -14.71 -3.01
CA ASP A 394 8.52 -13.46 -2.71
C ASP A 394 10.04 -13.65 -2.64
N MET A 395 10.51 -14.72 -1.99
CA MET A 395 11.93 -15.06 -1.96
C MET A 395 12.49 -15.36 -3.36
N PHE A 396 11.73 -16.08 -4.18
CA PHE A 396 12.13 -16.37 -5.55
C PHE A 396 12.15 -15.11 -6.41
N TRP A 397 11.17 -14.22 -6.29
CA TRP A 397 11.23 -12.94 -6.98
C TRP A 397 12.38 -12.06 -6.50
N ALA A 398 12.69 -12.05 -5.20
CA ALA A 398 13.84 -11.34 -4.67
C ALA A 398 15.14 -11.88 -5.30
N TYR A 399 15.32 -13.20 -5.32
CA TYR A 399 16.49 -13.84 -5.91
C TYR A 399 16.58 -13.62 -7.43
N GLU A 400 15.48 -13.76 -8.16
CA GLU A 400 15.46 -13.57 -9.61
C GLU A 400 15.73 -12.12 -10.03
N MET A 401 15.28 -11.15 -9.23
CA MET A 401 15.46 -9.72 -9.52
C MET A 401 16.84 -9.21 -9.07
N PHE A 402 17.37 -9.75 -7.97
CA PHE A 402 18.57 -9.26 -7.30
C PHE A 402 19.57 -10.39 -6.96
N PRO A 403 19.95 -11.27 -7.91
CA PRO A 403 20.72 -12.47 -7.62
C PRO A 403 22.10 -12.18 -6.99
N SER A 404 22.67 -11.01 -7.29
CA SER A 404 23.95 -10.52 -6.75
C SER A 404 23.95 -10.35 -5.22
N THR A 405 22.77 -10.20 -4.61
CA THR A 405 22.62 -9.96 -3.17
C THR A 405 22.50 -11.23 -2.35
N PHE A 406 22.33 -12.38 -3.01
CA PHE A 406 22.18 -13.68 -2.39
C PHE A 406 23.42 -14.55 -2.62
N LYS A 407 23.89 -15.21 -1.58
CA LYS A 407 25.07 -16.08 -1.63
C LYS A 407 24.95 -17.23 -0.63
N ASP A 408 25.76 -18.26 -0.86
CA ASP A 408 26.00 -19.30 0.14
C ASP A 408 26.66 -18.70 1.40
N ASN A 409 26.39 -19.29 2.57
CA ASN A 409 26.87 -18.87 3.90
C ASN A 409 26.40 -17.48 4.33
N GLN A 410 25.25 -17.04 3.83
CA GLN A 410 24.70 -15.72 4.14
C GLN A 410 23.84 -15.72 5.39
N PHE A 411 23.05 -16.77 5.61
CA PHE A 411 22.00 -16.83 6.63
C PHE A 411 22.40 -17.64 7.86
N ASN A 412 23.56 -18.31 7.83
CA ASN A 412 24.02 -19.16 8.94
C ASN A 412 22.94 -20.18 9.36
N ILE A 413 22.51 -20.98 8.39
CA ILE A 413 21.56 -22.08 8.54
C ILE A 413 22.29 -23.43 8.40
N PRO A 414 21.66 -24.57 8.76
CA PRO A 414 22.30 -25.88 8.66
C PRO A 414 22.86 -26.22 7.28
N GLU A 415 22.23 -25.70 6.23
CA GLU A 415 22.60 -25.92 4.84
C GLU A 415 23.74 -24.99 4.35
N SER A 416 24.04 -23.90 5.08
CA SER A 416 25.13 -22.97 4.72
C SER A 416 26.47 -23.71 4.54
N GLY A 417 27.11 -23.48 3.39
CA GLY A 417 28.37 -24.09 2.97
C GLY A 417 28.20 -25.27 2.01
N ASN A 418 26.98 -25.54 1.54
CA ASN A 418 26.69 -26.63 0.59
C ASN A 418 26.88 -26.23 -0.89
N GLY A 419 27.23 -24.97 -1.18
CA GLY A 419 27.37 -24.43 -2.54
C GLY A 419 26.07 -23.96 -3.19
N ILE A 420 24.95 -23.97 -2.47
CA ILE A 420 23.65 -23.40 -2.85
C ILE A 420 23.49 -22.07 -2.12
N VAL A 421 22.82 -21.10 -2.73
CA VAL A 421 22.53 -19.83 -2.05
C VAL A 421 21.48 -20.08 -0.96
N ASP A 422 21.74 -19.60 0.25
CA ASP A 422 20.96 -19.96 1.45
C ASP A 422 19.44 -19.65 1.31
N VAL A 423 19.05 -18.66 0.50
CA VAL A 423 17.63 -18.35 0.23
C VAL A 423 16.90 -19.47 -0.50
N LEU A 424 17.60 -20.22 -1.35
CA LEU A 424 17.04 -21.40 -1.98
C LEU A 424 17.02 -22.57 -0.99
N ASP A 425 18.05 -22.77 -0.17
CA ASP A 425 17.98 -23.81 0.86
C ASP A 425 16.80 -23.61 1.82
N GLU A 426 16.55 -22.37 2.25
CA GLU A 426 15.41 -22.04 3.10
C GLU A 426 14.07 -22.28 2.35
N ALA A 427 13.91 -21.76 1.13
CA ALA A 427 12.72 -22.01 0.31
C ALA A 427 12.43 -23.50 0.07
N ARG A 428 13.48 -24.33 -0.10
CA ARG A 428 13.33 -25.79 -0.26
C ARG A 428 12.69 -26.44 0.96
N TRP A 429 12.95 -25.93 2.17
CA TRP A 429 12.38 -26.47 3.40
C TRP A 429 10.85 -26.46 3.38
N GLU A 430 10.27 -25.36 2.89
CA GLU A 430 8.82 -25.19 2.74
C GLU A 430 8.26 -25.99 1.56
N LEU A 431 8.94 -25.96 0.41
CA LEU A 431 8.51 -26.71 -0.77
C LEU A 431 8.41 -28.23 -0.52
N GLU A 432 9.32 -28.78 0.28
CA GLU A 432 9.26 -30.19 0.68
C GLU A 432 8.09 -30.51 1.60
N TRP A 433 7.59 -29.55 2.38
CA TRP A 433 6.32 -29.69 3.10
C TRP A 433 5.12 -29.58 2.16
N ILE A 434 5.09 -28.56 1.28
CA ILE A 434 4.02 -28.37 0.29
C ILE A 434 3.80 -29.66 -0.52
N LEU A 435 4.88 -30.30 -1.00
CA LEU A 435 4.81 -31.57 -1.74
C LEU A 435 4.11 -32.70 -0.96
N LYS A 436 4.20 -32.73 0.37
CA LYS A 436 3.54 -33.74 1.23
C LYS A 436 2.04 -33.48 1.40
N MET A 437 1.58 -32.25 1.15
CA MET A 437 0.18 -31.87 1.24
C MET A 437 -0.64 -32.27 -0.01
N GLN A 438 0.00 -32.83 -1.05
CA GLN A 438 -0.70 -33.31 -2.24
C GLN A 438 -1.39 -34.65 -1.99
N ASP A 439 -2.69 -34.72 -2.24
CA ASP A 439 -3.40 -35.98 -2.32
C ASP A 439 -2.97 -36.75 -3.59
N SER A 440 -2.31 -37.89 -3.39
CA SER A 440 -1.76 -38.70 -4.49
C SER A 440 -2.80 -39.25 -5.47
N ALA A 441 -4.07 -39.37 -5.05
CA ALA A 441 -5.14 -39.91 -5.89
C ALA A 441 -5.75 -38.86 -6.83
N SER A 442 -6.07 -37.68 -6.30
CA SER A 442 -6.75 -36.61 -7.05
C SER A 442 -5.79 -35.59 -7.66
N GLY A 443 -4.59 -35.41 -7.07
CA GLY A 443 -3.63 -34.36 -7.42
C GLY A 443 -3.89 -33.01 -6.74
N GLY A 444 -5.01 -32.84 -6.05
CA GLY A 444 -5.33 -31.64 -5.27
C GLY A 444 -4.55 -31.57 -3.95
N PHE A 445 -4.49 -30.39 -3.34
CA PHE A 445 -3.74 -30.15 -2.12
C PHE A 445 -4.66 -29.84 -0.93
N TYR A 446 -4.26 -30.33 0.25
CA TYR A 446 -4.87 -29.95 1.52
C TYR A 446 -4.35 -28.57 1.95
N ALA A 447 -5.23 -27.77 2.54
CA ALA A 447 -4.96 -26.36 2.82
C ALA A 447 -3.98 -26.15 3.98
N ARG A 448 -4.14 -26.92 5.06
CA ARG A 448 -3.56 -26.55 6.36
C ARG A 448 -3.37 -27.70 7.33
N VAL A 449 -2.42 -27.53 8.25
CA VAL A 449 -2.22 -28.36 9.43
C VAL A 449 -2.32 -27.51 10.70
N LYS A 450 -3.07 -27.95 11.70
CA LYS A 450 -3.17 -27.31 13.03
C LYS A 450 -2.90 -28.29 14.17
N SER A 451 -2.65 -27.78 15.38
CA SER A 451 -2.65 -28.60 16.60
C SER A 451 -4.08 -28.90 17.06
N ASP A 452 -4.26 -30.02 17.77
CA ASP A 452 -5.54 -30.39 18.41
C ASP A 452 -6.01 -29.40 19.48
N THR A 453 -5.07 -28.62 20.03
CA THR A 453 -5.29 -27.65 21.10
C THR A 453 -5.34 -26.19 20.62
N PHE A 454 -5.38 -25.96 19.31
CA PHE A 454 -5.52 -24.60 18.75
C PHE A 454 -6.81 -23.93 19.28
N PRO A 455 -6.76 -22.65 19.73
CA PRO A 455 -5.63 -21.72 19.60
C PRO A 455 -4.62 -21.72 20.76
N ALA A 456 -4.81 -22.48 21.84
CA ALA A 456 -3.97 -22.38 23.04
C ALA A 456 -2.56 -22.96 22.89
N GLU A 457 -2.40 -24.06 22.13
CA GLU A 457 -1.14 -24.64 21.59
C GLU A 457 0.10 -24.81 22.49
N GLN A 458 0.02 -24.60 23.80
CA GLN A 458 1.11 -24.85 24.77
C GLN A 458 1.53 -26.32 24.76
N VAL A 459 0.55 -27.22 24.66
CA VAL A 459 0.74 -28.67 24.54
C VAL A 459 0.10 -29.15 23.24
N VAL A 460 0.84 -29.92 22.45
CA VAL A 460 0.36 -30.51 21.19
C VAL A 460 0.34 -32.03 21.36
N ASN A 461 -0.86 -32.62 21.36
CA ASN A 461 -0.99 -34.08 21.46
C ASN A 461 -1.08 -34.72 20.08
N GLN A 462 -1.71 -34.03 19.14
CA GLN A 462 -1.92 -34.50 17.77
C GLN A 462 -1.83 -33.34 16.77
N ARG A 463 -1.46 -33.68 15.54
CA ARG A 463 -1.46 -32.76 14.40
C ARG A 463 -2.56 -33.16 13.44
N ILE A 464 -3.35 -32.18 13.03
CA ILE A 464 -4.60 -32.37 12.30
C ILE A 464 -4.50 -31.65 10.96
N ILE A 465 -4.64 -32.40 9.87
CA ILE A 465 -4.86 -31.86 8.53
C ILE A 465 -6.31 -31.40 8.45
N CYS A 466 -6.50 -30.11 8.23
CA CYS A 466 -7.82 -29.50 8.07
C CYS A 466 -8.35 -29.83 6.67
N ASP A 467 -9.20 -30.84 6.60
CA ASP A 467 -9.84 -31.32 5.37
C ASP A 467 -11.37 -31.42 5.49
N LYS A 468 -11.97 -30.73 6.47
CA LYS A 468 -13.39 -30.83 6.80
C LYS A 468 -14.09 -29.48 6.97
N SER A 469 -15.29 -29.32 6.42
CA SER A 469 -16.16 -28.17 6.64
C SER A 469 -17.60 -28.65 6.87
N GLY A 470 -18.12 -28.45 8.09
CA GLY A 470 -19.39 -29.03 8.50
C GLY A 470 -19.38 -30.55 8.35
N ASP A 471 -20.32 -31.10 7.57
CA ASP A 471 -20.42 -32.54 7.29
C ASP A 471 -19.62 -33.00 6.06
N ILE A 472 -18.96 -32.09 5.35
CA ILE A 472 -18.16 -32.38 4.15
C ILE A 472 -16.70 -32.64 4.57
N GLY A 473 -16.17 -33.82 4.25
CA GLY A 473 -14.79 -34.22 4.51
C GLY A 473 -13.96 -34.43 3.24
N ASP A 474 -12.65 -34.72 3.41
CA ASP A 474 -11.67 -34.93 2.34
C ASP A 474 -11.58 -33.75 1.34
N ILE A 475 -11.65 -32.53 1.87
CA ILE A 475 -11.58 -31.29 1.10
C ILE A 475 -10.14 -31.01 0.68
N LYS A 476 -9.93 -30.91 -0.64
CA LYS A 476 -8.74 -30.30 -1.25
C LYS A 476 -9.20 -28.98 -1.88
N SER A 477 -8.73 -27.86 -1.34
CA SER A 477 -9.19 -26.55 -1.82
C SER A 477 -8.58 -26.27 -3.19
N THR A 478 -9.33 -25.61 -4.07
CA THR A 478 -8.83 -25.27 -5.40
C THR A 478 -7.83 -24.12 -5.35
N GLU A 479 -7.97 -23.22 -4.39
CA GLU A 479 -7.02 -22.13 -4.16
C GLU A 479 -5.62 -22.64 -3.80
N ASP A 480 -5.53 -23.46 -2.74
CA ASP A 480 -4.26 -24.03 -2.28
C ASP A 480 -3.64 -24.92 -3.38
N THR A 481 -4.48 -25.62 -4.15
CA THR A 481 -4.01 -26.41 -5.29
C THR A 481 -3.45 -25.53 -6.41
N ALA A 482 -4.01 -24.34 -6.64
CA ALA A 482 -3.53 -23.39 -7.64
C ALA A 482 -2.23 -22.71 -7.21
N CYS A 483 -2.14 -22.29 -5.95
CA CYS A 483 -0.90 -21.84 -5.31
C CYS A 483 0.20 -22.91 -5.43
N ALA A 484 -0.10 -24.18 -5.11
CA ALA A 484 0.83 -25.29 -5.26
C ALA A 484 1.28 -25.49 -6.72
N ALA A 485 0.35 -25.43 -7.69
CA ALA A 485 0.67 -25.53 -9.10
C ALA A 485 1.67 -24.45 -9.54
N ALA A 486 1.47 -23.22 -9.07
CA ALA A 486 2.32 -22.09 -9.39
C ALA A 486 3.70 -22.21 -8.74
N ILE A 487 3.76 -22.39 -7.41
CA ILE A 487 5.02 -22.34 -6.67
C ILE A 487 5.93 -23.53 -6.95
N LEU A 488 5.36 -24.73 -7.14
CA LEU A 488 6.12 -25.92 -7.52
C LEU A 488 6.63 -25.82 -8.98
N SER A 489 5.90 -25.12 -9.85
CA SER A 489 6.42 -24.78 -11.19
C SER A 489 7.57 -23.78 -11.10
N HIS A 490 7.45 -22.75 -10.25
CA HIS A 490 8.53 -21.78 -10.04
C HIS A 490 9.78 -22.45 -9.45
N ALA A 491 9.60 -23.39 -8.51
CA ALA A 491 10.67 -24.20 -7.95
C ALA A 491 11.45 -24.97 -9.03
N TYR A 492 10.78 -25.51 -10.06
CA TYR A 492 11.50 -26.12 -11.18
C TYR A 492 12.51 -25.17 -11.83
N ILE A 493 12.16 -23.90 -12.01
CA ILE A 493 13.06 -22.89 -12.59
C ILE A 493 14.29 -22.69 -11.69
N MET A 494 14.08 -22.61 -10.38
CA MET A 494 15.14 -22.34 -9.41
C MET A 494 16.09 -23.52 -9.22
N TYR A 495 15.58 -24.76 -9.25
CA TYR A 495 16.35 -25.95 -8.91
C TYR A 495 16.79 -26.82 -10.10
N LYS A 496 16.31 -26.60 -11.33
CA LYS A 496 16.64 -27.50 -12.46
C LYS A 496 18.14 -27.67 -12.70
N ASP A 497 18.92 -26.62 -12.42
CA ASP A 497 20.38 -26.60 -12.60
C ASP A 497 21.15 -26.88 -11.28
N ILE A 498 20.43 -27.10 -10.17
CA ILE A 498 20.98 -27.37 -8.83
C ILE A 498 20.71 -28.83 -8.42
N ASP A 499 19.43 -29.22 -8.45
CA ASP A 499 18.91 -30.56 -8.14
C ASP A 499 17.78 -30.89 -9.12
N ALA A 500 18.17 -31.39 -10.31
CA ALA A 500 17.23 -31.71 -11.38
C ALA A 500 16.17 -32.74 -10.95
N LYS A 501 16.48 -33.65 -10.01
CA LYS A 501 15.52 -34.64 -9.53
C LYS A 501 14.41 -33.96 -8.73
N PHE A 502 14.78 -33.11 -7.78
CA PHE A 502 13.83 -32.33 -6.99
C PHE A 502 13.01 -31.38 -7.88
N ALA A 503 13.67 -30.68 -8.80
CA ALA A 503 13.00 -29.79 -9.75
C ALA A 503 11.92 -30.52 -10.56
N ASN A 504 12.25 -31.69 -11.14
CA ASN A 504 11.29 -32.47 -11.91
C ASN A 504 10.15 -33.02 -11.03
N GLN A 505 10.43 -33.41 -9.78
CA GLN A 505 9.38 -33.80 -8.83
C GLN A 505 8.38 -32.65 -8.60
N CYS A 506 8.87 -31.43 -8.42
CA CYS A 506 8.03 -30.24 -8.28
C CYS A 506 7.18 -30.01 -9.53
N LEU A 507 7.78 -30.06 -10.72
CA LEU A 507 7.05 -29.86 -11.98
C LEU A 507 5.98 -30.93 -12.22
N ASP A 508 6.28 -32.19 -11.92
CA ASP A 508 5.30 -33.28 -12.07
C ASP A 508 4.15 -33.15 -11.08
N SER A 509 4.43 -32.73 -9.85
CA SER A 509 3.41 -32.43 -8.84
C SER A 509 2.53 -31.23 -9.27
N ALA A 510 3.13 -30.17 -9.79
CA ALA A 510 2.42 -28.99 -10.32
C ALA A 510 1.47 -29.34 -11.47
N LYS A 511 1.90 -30.21 -12.40
CA LYS A 511 1.04 -30.67 -13.50
C LYS A 511 -0.17 -31.46 -13.00
N LYS A 512 0.01 -32.31 -11.97
CA LYS A 512 -1.11 -33.03 -11.33
C LYS A 512 -2.07 -32.07 -10.62
N ALA A 513 -1.53 -31.05 -9.96
CA ALA A 513 -2.30 -29.97 -9.35
C ALA A 513 -3.18 -29.28 -10.41
N TRP A 514 -2.60 -28.94 -11.56
CA TRP A 514 -3.35 -28.36 -12.66
C TRP A 514 -4.44 -29.28 -13.19
N THR A 515 -4.17 -30.57 -13.36
CA THR A 515 -5.19 -31.56 -13.75
C THR A 515 -6.33 -31.63 -12.74
N PHE A 516 -6.06 -31.52 -11.44
CA PHE A 516 -7.12 -31.40 -10.42
C PHE A 516 -7.97 -30.14 -10.64
N LEU A 517 -7.35 -29.00 -10.94
CA LEU A 517 -8.04 -27.73 -11.20
C LEU A 517 -8.91 -27.78 -12.46
N GLU A 518 -8.47 -28.47 -13.51
CA GLU A 518 -9.24 -28.71 -14.73
C GLU A 518 -10.49 -29.56 -14.46
N ASN A 519 -10.37 -30.55 -13.58
CA ASN A 519 -11.48 -31.42 -13.18
C ASN A 519 -12.42 -30.76 -12.15
N ASN A 520 -11.97 -29.68 -11.48
CA ASN A 520 -12.73 -28.94 -10.48
C ASN A 520 -12.80 -27.45 -10.87
N PRO A 521 -13.60 -27.09 -11.90
CA PRO A 521 -13.64 -25.73 -12.44
C PRO A 521 -14.39 -24.72 -11.55
N LYS A 522 -15.10 -25.18 -10.51
CA LYS A 522 -15.72 -24.32 -9.50
C LYS A 522 -14.82 -24.23 -8.28
N THR A 523 -14.79 -23.07 -7.64
CA THR A 523 -14.05 -22.87 -6.39
C THR A 523 -14.49 -23.88 -5.33
N ILE A 524 -13.52 -24.60 -4.79
CA ILE A 524 -13.66 -25.39 -3.56
C ILE A 524 -12.95 -24.61 -2.47
N THR A 525 -13.74 -23.93 -1.62
CA THR A 525 -13.20 -23.15 -0.50
C THR A 525 -12.49 -24.06 0.49
N SER A 526 -11.38 -23.55 1.04
CA SER A 526 -10.67 -24.22 2.13
C SER A 526 -11.58 -24.41 3.35
N PRO A 527 -11.33 -25.41 4.21
CA PRO A 527 -11.98 -25.51 5.52
C PRO A 527 -11.92 -24.18 6.31
N PRO A 528 -12.87 -23.87 7.21
CA PRO A 528 -12.92 -22.60 7.94
C PRO A 528 -11.61 -22.28 8.69
N GLY A 529 -11.06 -21.08 8.51
CA GLY A 529 -9.72 -20.71 8.98
C GLY A 529 -9.35 -19.24 8.79
N PRO A 530 -8.12 -18.85 9.12
CA PRO A 530 -7.66 -17.47 8.93
C PRO A 530 -7.59 -17.09 7.44
N TYR A 531 -7.23 -18.03 6.56
CA TYR A 531 -7.05 -17.79 5.12
C TYR A 531 -8.14 -18.43 4.25
N ASN A 532 -9.38 -17.98 4.40
CA ASN A 532 -10.48 -18.47 3.55
C ASN A 532 -10.60 -17.65 2.26
N VAL A 533 -10.35 -18.30 1.12
CA VAL A 533 -10.49 -17.73 -0.22
C VAL A 533 -11.74 -18.26 -0.90
N TYR A 534 -12.58 -17.33 -1.36
CA TYR A 534 -13.87 -17.65 -2.00
C TYR A 534 -13.84 -17.46 -3.52
N ASP A 535 -12.77 -16.87 -4.06
CA ASP A 535 -12.50 -16.71 -5.49
C ASP A 535 -11.04 -17.07 -5.76
N ASP A 536 -10.80 -18.17 -6.47
CA ASP A 536 -9.47 -18.72 -6.77
C ASP A 536 -8.92 -18.27 -8.14
N SER A 537 -9.56 -17.26 -8.76
CA SER A 537 -9.26 -16.87 -10.14
C SER A 537 -7.86 -16.28 -10.31
N SER A 538 -7.36 -15.51 -9.35
CA SER A 538 -5.99 -14.97 -9.35
C SER A 538 -4.95 -16.08 -9.33
N ASP A 539 -5.19 -17.10 -8.53
CA ASP A 539 -4.22 -18.11 -8.18
C ASP A 539 -4.19 -19.19 -9.26
N ARG A 540 -5.34 -19.47 -9.89
CA ARG A 540 -5.39 -20.21 -11.17
C ARG A 540 -4.66 -19.48 -12.27
N LEU A 541 -4.80 -18.15 -12.37
CA LEU A 541 -4.06 -17.37 -13.36
C LEU A 541 -2.55 -17.46 -13.11
N TRP A 542 -2.12 -17.40 -11.85
CA TRP A 542 -0.73 -17.56 -11.44
C TRP A 542 -0.18 -18.96 -11.76
N GLY A 543 -0.94 -20.00 -11.45
CA GLY A 543 -0.64 -21.39 -11.80
C GLY A 543 -0.47 -21.57 -13.32
N ALA A 544 -1.41 -21.06 -14.10
CA ALA A 544 -1.36 -21.11 -15.57
C ALA A 544 -0.13 -20.37 -16.12
N ALA A 545 0.11 -19.14 -15.68
CA ALA A 545 1.22 -18.32 -16.15
C ALA A 545 2.57 -18.98 -15.85
N THR A 546 2.73 -19.55 -14.66
CA THR A 546 4.00 -20.16 -14.24
C THR A 546 4.22 -21.52 -14.91
N LEU A 547 3.18 -22.34 -15.07
CA LEU A 547 3.26 -23.57 -15.87
C LEU A 547 3.57 -23.27 -17.33
N PHE A 548 2.99 -22.20 -17.90
CA PHE A 548 3.31 -21.76 -19.24
C PHE A 548 4.78 -21.29 -19.34
N ARG A 549 5.24 -20.49 -18.38
CA ARG A 549 6.63 -20.02 -18.29
C ARG A 549 7.62 -21.19 -18.30
N VAL A 550 7.31 -22.28 -17.60
CA VAL A 550 8.19 -23.45 -17.48
C VAL A 550 8.13 -24.38 -18.68
N THR A 551 6.92 -24.64 -19.21
CA THR A 551 6.70 -25.72 -20.18
C THR A 551 6.57 -25.24 -21.61
N GLY A 552 6.14 -23.98 -21.82
CA GLY A 552 5.75 -23.46 -23.12
C GLY A 552 4.57 -24.21 -23.76
N ASP A 553 3.80 -24.98 -22.99
CA ASP A 553 2.61 -25.72 -23.44
C ASP A 553 1.41 -24.78 -23.59
N GLU A 554 0.79 -24.81 -24.77
CA GLU A 554 -0.22 -23.86 -25.20
C GLU A 554 -1.50 -23.95 -24.37
N LYS A 555 -1.80 -25.08 -23.73
CA LYS A 555 -3.02 -25.19 -22.90
C LYS A 555 -3.01 -24.21 -21.73
N TYR A 556 -1.85 -23.95 -21.14
CA TYR A 556 -1.70 -23.01 -20.03
C TYR A 556 -1.78 -21.56 -20.53
N ASN A 557 -1.16 -21.26 -21.68
CA ASN A 557 -1.28 -19.95 -22.34
C ASN A 557 -2.72 -19.64 -22.73
N THR A 558 -3.44 -20.65 -23.26
CA THR A 558 -4.85 -20.52 -23.63
C THR A 558 -5.70 -20.18 -22.41
N TYR A 559 -5.47 -20.87 -21.27
CA TYR A 559 -6.14 -20.51 -20.02
C TYR A 559 -5.83 -19.07 -19.61
N PHE A 560 -4.56 -18.65 -19.62
CA PHE A 560 -4.17 -17.29 -19.28
C PHE A 560 -4.85 -16.26 -20.19
N LYS A 561 -4.76 -16.43 -21.51
CA LYS A 561 -5.35 -15.54 -22.52
C LYS A 561 -6.87 -15.42 -22.42
N ASN A 562 -7.55 -16.46 -21.95
CA ASN A 562 -9.01 -16.42 -21.76
C ASN A 562 -9.44 -15.72 -20.46
N ASN A 563 -8.51 -15.42 -19.54
CA ASN A 563 -8.85 -14.93 -18.20
C ASN A 563 -8.15 -13.63 -17.79
N TYR A 564 -6.99 -13.29 -18.37
CA TYR A 564 -6.17 -12.15 -17.91
C TYR A 564 -6.90 -10.80 -17.92
N GLN A 565 -7.77 -10.56 -18.92
CA GLN A 565 -8.53 -9.30 -19.02
C GLN A 565 -9.61 -9.14 -17.95
N LYS A 566 -9.98 -10.21 -17.25
CA LYS A 566 -10.92 -10.13 -16.11
C LYS A 566 -10.34 -9.34 -14.93
N PHE A 567 -9.04 -9.05 -14.96
CA PHE A 567 -8.34 -8.31 -13.94
C PHE A 567 -8.18 -6.81 -14.27
N SER A 568 -8.73 -6.30 -15.39
CA SER A 568 -8.71 -4.84 -15.70
C SER A 568 -9.19 -4.00 -14.52
N GLU A 569 -10.31 -4.40 -13.88
CA GLU A 569 -10.85 -3.66 -12.73
C GLU A 569 -9.87 -3.58 -11.55
N LYS A 570 -8.99 -4.59 -11.37
CA LYS A 570 -7.93 -4.53 -10.35
C LYS A 570 -6.84 -3.52 -10.71
N PHE A 571 -6.48 -3.40 -11.99
CA PHE A 571 -5.52 -2.39 -12.43
C PHE A 571 -6.09 -0.98 -12.34
N GLU A 572 -7.36 -0.80 -12.70
CA GLU A 572 -8.04 0.49 -12.76
C GLU A 572 -8.45 1.03 -11.38
N SER A 573 -8.72 0.15 -10.42
CA SER A 573 -9.15 0.53 -9.09
C SER A 573 -8.08 1.32 -8.33
N LYS A 574 -8.53 2.43 -7.71
CA LYS A 574 -7.70 3.25 -6.82
C LYS A 574 -7.43 2.59 -5.47
N GLU A 575 -8.17 1.53 -5.16
CA GLU A 575 -8.14 0.82 -3.88
C GLU A 575 -7.36 -0.51 -3.97
N SER A 576 -6.92 -0.91 -5.17
CA SER A 576 -6.15 -2.14 -5.33
C SER A 576 -4.76 -2.05 -4.67
N TYR A 577 -4.41 -3.07 -3.92
CA TYR A 577 -3.03 -3.33 -3.49
C TYR A 577 -2.26 -4.12 -4.57
N GLY A 578 -1.07 -4.61 -4.24
CA GLY A 578 -0.32 -5.58 -5.06
C GLY A 578 -0.88 -6.99 -4.88
N HIS A 579 -0.03 -8.01 -5.03
CA HIS A 579 -0.37 -9.35 -4.56
C HIS A 579 -0.38 -9.39 -3.03
N ASN A 580 -1.21 -10.28 -2.48
CA ASN A 580 -1.23 -10.65 -1.07
C ASN A 580 -1.81 -12.07 -0.96
N TRP A 581 -1.91 -12.62 0.25
CA TRP A 581 -2.48 -13.96 0.49
C TRP A 581 -3.89 -14.06 -0.12
N GLY A 582 -4.14 -15.15 -0.86
CA GLY A 582 -5.41 -15.38 -1.57
C GLY A 582 -5.71 -14.40 -2.70
N ASN A 583 -4.70 -13.66 -3.19
CA ASN A 583 -4.84 -12.76 -4.33
C ASN A 583 -3.50 -12.57 -5.06
N MET A 584 -3.00 -13.63 -5.71
CA MET A 584 -1.68 -13.63 -6.40
C MET A 584 -1.70 -13.02 -7.82
N TRP A 585 -2.59 -12.04 -8.05
CA TRP A 585 -2.90 -11.54 -9.39
C TRP A 585 -1.69 -10.89 -10.10
N THR A 586 -0.94 -9.99 -9.45
CA THR A 586 0.25 -9.35 -10.06
C THR A 586 1.33 -10.38 -10.39
N THR A 587 1.58 -11.32 -9.48
CA THR A 587 2.53 -12.42 -9.64
C THR A 587 2.23 -13.29 -10.86
N ALA A 588 0.94 -13.49 -11.19
CA ALA A 588 0.54 -14.15 -12.43
C ALA A 588 1.06 -13.43 -13.68
N PHE A 589 0.94 -12.10 -13.72
CA PHE A 589 1.43 -11.29 -14.82
C PHE A 589 2.97 -11.29 -14.90
N TRP A 590 3.67 -11.23 -13.76
CA TRP A 590 5.13 -11.33 -13.73
C TRP A 590 5.64 -12.65 -14.27
N SER A 591 5.03 -13.77 -13.87
CA SER A 591 5.35 -15.09 -14.43
C SER A 591 5.11 -15.14 -15.94
N TYR A 592 4.01 -14.55 -16.44
CA TYR A 592 3.72 -14.51 -17.86
C TYR A 592 4.75 -13.70 -18.66
N LEU A 593 5.14 -12.51 -18.18
CA LEU A 593 6.13 -11.66 -18.84
C LEU A 593 7.51 -12.34 -18.96
N LYS A 594 7.85 -13.25 -18.03
CA LYS A 594 9.07 -14.06 -18.07
C LYS A 594 8.95 -15.35 -18.89
N ALA A 595 7.80 -15.67 -19.47
CA ALA A 595 7.67 -16.79 -20.39
C ALA A 595 8.36 -16.49 -21.73
N GLU A 596 9.11 -17.46 -22.27
CA GLU A 596 9.81 -17.32 -23.55
C GLU A 596 8.85 -17.12 -24.72
N LYS A 597 7.69 -17.79 -24.69
CA LYS A 597 6.67 -17.80 -25.75
C LYS A 597 5.49 -16.86 -25.48
N LYS A 598 5.66 -15.84 -24.64
CA LYS A 598 4.59 -14.87 -24.33
C LYS A 598 4.03 -14.19 -25.59
N ASP A 599 2.74 -13.86 -25.55
CA ASP A 599 2.05 -13.16 -26.62
C ASP A 599 2.30 -11.64 -26.51
N ALA A 600 2.74 -11.02 -27.61
CA ALA A 600 3.07 -9.60 -27.65
C ALA A 600 1.88 -8.67 -27.39
N ASN A 601 0.65 -9.08 -27.74
CA ASN A 601 -0.55 -8.29 -27.47
C ASN A 601 -0.89 -8.34 -25.98
N VAL A 602 -0.69 -9.50 -25.34
CA VAL A 602 -0.88 -9.66 -23.90
C VAL A 602 0.15 -8.82 -23.14
N GLU A 603 1.43 -8.88 -23.54
CA GLU A 603 2.49 -8.03 -22.97
C GLU A 603 2.17 -6.53 -23.10
N SER A 604 1.70 -6.11 -24.28
CA SER A 604 1.29 -4.72 -24.53
C SER A 604 0.12 -4.30 -23.65
N TRP A 605 -0.88 -5.16 -23.49
CA TRP A 605 -2.01 -4.92 -22.58
C TRP A 605 -1.54 -4.82 -21.13
N ILE A 606 -0.69 -5.74 -20.66
CA ILE A 606 -0.14 -5.72 -19.30
C ILE A 606 0.58 -4.39 -19.06
N LYS A 607 1.37 -3.92 -20.03
CA LYS A 607 2.08 -2.64 -19.92
C LYS A 607 1.13 -1.46 -19.73
N ILE A 608 0.03 -1.42 -20.47
CA ILE A 608 -0.97 -0.35 -20.38
C ILE A 608 -1.64 -0.37 -19.01
N GLU A 609 -2.19 -1.51 -18.62
CA GLU A 609 -2.94 -1.67 -17.37
C GLU A 609 -2.06 -1.49 -16.14
N PHE A 610 -0.84 -2.04 -16.16
CA PHE A 610 0.13 -1.82 -15.10
C PHE A 610 0.48 -0.35 -14.92
N ASN A 611 0.59 0.44 -16.00
CA ASN A 611 0.84 1.87 -15.87
C ASN A 611 -0.35 2.63 -15.25
N VAL A 612 -1.58 2.15 -15.45
CA VAL A 612 -2.77 2.69 -14.76
C VAL A 612 -2.68 2.40 -13.26
N TRP A 613 -2.43 1.15 -12.89
CA TRP A 613 -2.24 0.76 -11.49
C TRP A 613 -1.08 1.51 -10.84
N LEU A 614 0.07 1.58 -11.52
CA LEU A 614 1.25 2.28 -11.04
C LEU A 614 0.97 3.76 -10.78
N LYS A 615 0.22 4.42 -11.68
CA LYS A 615 -0.21 5.81 -11.47
C LYS A 615 -1.08 5.92 -10.21
N ASN A 616 -2.08 5.05 -10.04
CA ASN A 616 -2.95 5.06 -8.87
C ASN A 616 -2.17 4.87 -7.56
N VAL A 617 -1.24 3.91 -7.51
CA VAL A 617 -0.44 3.68 -6.29
C VAL A 617 0.55 4.81 -6.03
N MET A 618 1.14 5.40 -7.07
CA MET A 618 2.01 6.58 -6.93
C MET A 618 1.24 7.83 -6.49
N GLU A 619 -0.02 8.00 -6.91
CA GLU A 619 -0.91 9.03 -6.38
C GLU A 619 -1.16 8.82 -4.89
N ARG A 620 -1.50 7.59 -4.44
CA ARG A 620 -1.66 7.27 -3.01
C ARG A 620 -0.39 7.56 -2.20
N TYR A 621 0.75 7.11 -2.70
CA TYR A 621 2.07 7.36 -2.12
C TYR A 621 2.36 8.86 -1.96
N ASN A 622 2.07 9.65 -3.00
CA ASN A 622 2.33 11.08 -2.99
C ASN A 622 1.38 11.86 -2.06
N ASP A 623 0.11 11.45 -1.99
CA ASP A 623 -0.93 12.04 -1.14
C ASP A 623 -0.78 11.69 0.35
N SER A 624 -0.09 10.60 0.67
CA SER A 624 0.18 10.18 2.05
C SER A 624 1.21 11.10 2.72
N ALA A 625 0.86 11.63 3.90
CA ALA A 625 1.79 12.43 4.71
C ALA A 625 2.98 11.59 5.23
N TRP A 626 2.78 10.28 5.31
CA TRP A 626 3.76 9.30 5.79
C TRP A 626 4.39 8.49 4.66
N LYS A 627 4.08 8.83 3.40
CA LYS A 627 4.66 8.23 2.20
C LYS A 627 4.51 6.70 2.16
N ASN A 628 3.34 6.21 2.59
CA ASN A 628 2.87 4.84 2.47
C ASN A 628 1.67 4.76 1.49
N THR A 629 1.16 3.55 1.21
CA THR A 629 0.09 3.32 0.22
C THR A 629 -1.18 2.71 0.79
N ILE A 630 -1.44 2.91 2.08
CA ILE A 630 -2.68 2.45 2.72
C ILE A 630 -3.88 3.13 2.04
N VAL A 631 -4.88 2.32 1.72
CA VAL A 631 -6.15 2.77 1.13
C VAL A 631 -6.95 3.56 2.15
N LYS A 632 -7.72 4.52 1.66
CA LYS A 632 -8.63 5.33 2.48
C LYS A 632 -10.05 4.84 2.25
N THR A 633 -10.77 4.49 3.31
CA THR A 633 -12.17 4.09 3.27
C THR A 633 -13.02 5.02 4.13
N ASN A 634 -14.35 4.89 4.03
CA ASN A 634 -15.25 5.62 4.91
C ASN A 634 -15.37 4.86 6.23
N VAL A 635 -14.78 5.42 7.28
CA VAL A 635 -14.80 4.87 8.63
C VAL A 635 -15.43 5.89 9.56
N ASP A 636 -16.53 5.50 10.20
CA ASP A 636 -17.31 6.37 11.11
C ASP A 636 -17.81 7.68 10.47
N GLY A 637 -18.05 7.69 9.14
CA GLY A 637 -18.52 8.87 8.40
C GLY A 637 -17.41 9.78 7.89
N GLU A 638 -16.14 9.44 8.13
CA GLU A 638 -14.96 10.19 7.69
C GLU A 638 -14.11 9.34 6.73
N SER A 639 -13.44 10.00 5.77
CA SER A 639 -12.44 9.31 4.94
C SER A 639 -11.16 9.14 5.74
N LYS A 640 -10.92 7.93 6.25
CA LYS A 640 -9.77 7.56 7.08
C LYS A 640 -8.96 6.45 6.43
N ALA A 641 -7.69 6.32 6.82
CA ALA A 641 -6.85 5.22 6.38
C ALA A 641 -7.35 3.88 6.96
N ASP A 642 -7.46 2.87 6.11
CA ASP A 642 -7.96 1.55 6.43
C ASP A 642 -6.81 0.63 6.87
N TYR A 643 -6.36 0.82 8.10
CA TYR A 643 -5.34 -0.05 8.71
C TYR A 643 -6.01 -1.31 9.26
N PHE A 644 -5.53 -2.47 8.82
CA PHE A 644 -6.05 -3.80 9.15
C PHE A 644 -4.91 -4.77 9.49
N TRP A 645 -5.28 -5.99 9.89
CA TRP A 645 -4.33 -7.03 10.29
C TRP A 645 -3.32 -7.35 9.18
N GLY A 646 -2.04 -7.14 9.45
CA GLY A 646 -0.96 -7.41 8.49
C GLY A 646 -0.72 -6.30 7.47
N CYS A 647 -1.31 -5.12 7.60
CA CYS A 647 -1.21 -4.05 6.59
C CYS A 647 0.24 -3.62 6.25
N ASN A 648 1.22 -3.87 7.13
CA ASN A 648 2.63 -3.66 6.81
C ASN A 648 3.09 -4.50 5.60
N SER A 649 2.53 -5.69 5.38
CA SER A 649 2.84 -6.51 4.19
C SER A 649 2.32 -5.85 2.93
N ASP A 650 1.07 -5.36 2.91
CA ASP A 650 0.49 -4.69 1.75
C ASP A 650 1.25 -3.41 1.38
N ILE A 651 1.72 -2.63 2.35
CA ILE A 651 2.58 -1.46 2.10
C ILE A 651 3.86 -1.85 1.34
N MET A 652 4.46 -2.99 1.70
CA MET A 652 5.67 -3.47 1.02
C MET A 652 5.36 -4.16 -0.30
N HIS A 653 4.37 -5.05 -0.37
CA HIS A 653 3.98 -5.78 -1.58
C HIS A 653 3.62 -4.83 -2.73
N VAL A 654 2.92 -3.72 -2.46
CA VAL A 654 2.67 -2.68 -3.49
C VAL A 654 3.98 -2.14 -4.05
N SER A 655 4.96 -1.83 -3.20
CA SER A 655 6.25 -1.33 -3.67
C SER A 655 7.07 -2.39 -4.39
N ASN A 656 7.00 -3.65 -3.94
CA ASN A 656 7.67 -4.78 -4.56
C ASN A 656 7.13 -5.01 -5.98
N ASP A 657 5.80 -5.04 -6.14
CA ASP A 657 5.17 -5.18 -7.45
C ASP A 657 5.43 -4.00 -8.38
N ALA A 658 5.48 -2.78 -7.84
CA ALA A 658 5.88 -1.60 -8.60
C ALA A 658 7.32 -1.73 -9.14
N VAL A 659 8.24 -2.29 -8.33
CA VAL A 659 9.63 -2.54 -8.74
C VAL A 659 9.72 -3.69 -9.75
N ILE A 660 9.09 -4.84 -9.47
CA ILE A 660 9.12 -6.02 -10.36
C ILE A 660 8.53 -5.66 -11.71
N GLY A 661 7.29 -5.15 -11.73
CA GLY A 661 6.58 -4.84 -12.95
C GLY A 661 7.27 -3.81 -13.81
N SER A 662 7.71 -2.71 -13.20
CA SER A 662 8.39 -1.65 -13.94
C SER A 662 9.73 -2.11 -14.53
N LYS A 663 10.47 -2.99 -13.83
CA LYS A 663 11.70 -3.56 -14.36
C LYS A 663 11.43 -4.53 -15.50
N LEU A 664 10.43 -5.41 -15.38
CA LEU A 664 10.05 -6.35 -16.44
C LEU A 664 9.53 -5.64 -17.70
N LEU A 665 8.83 -4.52 -17.54
CA LEU A 665 8.22 -3.76 -18.65
C LEU A 665 9.12 -2.64 -19.21
N GLY A 666 10.32 -2.47 -18.64
CA GLY A 666 11.28 -1.44 -19.04
C GLY A 666 10.82 0.00 -18.76
N THR A 667 10.02 0.19 -17.71
CA THR A 667 9.48 1.49 -17.27
C THR A 667 10.01 1.94 -15.90
N TYR A 668 10.98 1.21 -15.33
CA TYR A 668 11.58 1.54 -14.04
C TYR A 668 12.33 2.88 -14.05
N ASP A 669 12.10 3.69 -13.03
CA ASP A 669 12.79 4.96 -12.80
C ASP A 669 13.10 5.19 -11.30
N ASN A 670 13.79 6.29 -11.01
CA ASN A 670 14.21 6.62 -9.64
C ASN A 670 13.05 6.91 -8.68
N SER A 671 11.87 7.30 -9.18
CA SER A 671 10.69 7.58 -8.35
C SER A 671 10.11 6.28 -7.77
N ILE A 672 10.14 5.19 -8.54
CA ILE A 672 9.74 3.85 -8.08
C ILE A 672 10.74 3.34 -7.03
N GLY A 673 12.04 3.56 -7.23
CA GLY A 673 13.04 3.24 -6.22
C GLY A 673 12.88 4.06 -4.93
N ALA A 674 12.51 5.35 -5.04
CA ALA A 674 12.21 6.19 -3.88
C ALA A 674 10.97 5.69 -3.12
N PHE A 675 9.94 5.27 -3.86
CA PHE A 675 8.75 4.66 -3.28
C PHE A 675 9.10 3.40 -2.46
N ALA A 676 9.86 2.46 -3.02
CA ALA A 676 10.27 1.25 -2.29
C ALA A 676 11.11 1.55 -1.04
N ARG A 677 12.05 2.49 -1.11
CA ARG A 677 12.82 2.95 0.08
C ARG A 677 11.92 3.62 1.12
N SER A 678 10.86 4.32 0.69
CA SER A 678 9.91 4.95 1.60
C SER A 678 9.06 3.92 2.34
N SER A 679 8.60 2.86 1.67
CA SER A 679 7.95 1.74 2.35
C SER A 679 8.85 1.16 3.45
N LEU A 680 10.16 1.03 3.19
CA LEU A 680 11.11 0.61 4.22
C LEU A 680 11.30 1.67 5.34
N ASN A 681 11.30 2.97 5.01
CA ASN A 681 11.35 4.03 6.02
C ASN A 681 10.16 3.96 6.98
N TRP A 682 8.94 3.70 6.47
CA TRP A 682 7.75 3.49 7.30
C TRP A 682 7.97 2.34 8.30
N ILE A 683 8.41 1.19 7.80
CA ILE A 683 8.67 -0.03 8.61
C ILE A 683 9.76 0.20 9.66
N LEU A 684 10.76 1.04 9.36
CA LEU A 684 11.92 1.27 10.21
C LEU A 684 11.83 2.55 11.06
N GLY A 685 10.64 3.09 11.29
CA GLY A 685 10.40 4.12 12.31
C GLY A 685 9.96 5.49 11.82
N MET A 686 9.77 5.68 10.51
CA MET A 686 9.19 6.89 9.94
C MET A 686 7.66 6.81 9.86
N ASN A 687 7.03 6.57 11.01
CA ASN A 687 5.58 6.41 11.17
C ASN A 687 5.09 7.22 12.40
N PRO A 688 3.76 7.39 12.59
CA PRO A 688 3.20 8.21 13.67
C PRO A 688 3.67 7.87 15.09
N GLN A 689 4.09 6.63 15.33
CA GLN A 689 4.54 6.16 16.64
C GLN A 689 6.06 6.26 16.85
N ARG A 690 6.83 6.62 15.81
CA ARG A 690 8.31 6.53 15.79
C ARG A 690 8.80 5.11 16.13
N LYS A 691 8.13 4.08 15.64
CA LYS A 691 8.39 2.67 16.02
C LYS A 691 8.98 1.90 14.85
N SER A 692 10.12 1.22 15.02
CA SER A 692 10.49 0.21 14.02
C SER A 692 9.73 -1.08 14.30
N TYR A 693 8.97 -1.55 13.31
CA TYR A 693 8.20 -2.79 13.40
C TYR A 693 9.05 -4.05 13.18
N VAL A 694 10.39 -3.93 13.10
CA VAL A 694 11.30 -5.07 12.88
C VAL A 694 12.18 -5.28 14.10
N THR A 695 12.18 -6.48 14.66
CA THR A 695 12.94 -6.79 15.89
C THR A 695 14.44 -6.60 15.66
N GLY A 696 15.10 -5.86 16.56
CA GLY A 696 16.54 -5.60 16.50
C GLY A 696 17.00 -4.49 15.55
N TYR A 697 16.11 -3.92 14.74
CA TYR A 697 16.47 -2.90 13.74
C TYR A 697 15.98 -1.52 14.14
N GLY A 698 16.87 -0.72 14.73
CA GLY A 698 16.56 0.61 15.26
C GLY A 698 16.58 0.65 16.80
N GLU A 699 16.80 1.84 17.35
CA GLU A 699 16.89 2.05 18.80
C GLU A 699 15.52 1.83 19.49
N ASP A 700 14.43 2.25 18.85
CA ASP A 700 13.04 2.06 19.26
C ASP A 700 12.36 1.04 18.34
N SER A 701 13.03 -0.11 18.17
CA SER A 701 12.47 -1.29 17.52
C SER A 701 11.58 -2.07 18.48
N ILE A 702 10.64 -2.82 17.95
CA ILE A 702 9.91 -3.83 18.72
C ILE A 702 10.87 -4.86 19.32
N LYS A 703 10.53 -5.35 20.50
CA LYS A 703 11.31 -6.31 21.30
C LYS A 703 10.53 -7.59 21.58
N THR A 704 9.20 -7.52 21.51
CA THR A 704 8.30 -8.67 21.70
C THR A 704 7.34 -8.80 20.53
N ILE A 705 6.84 -10.01 20.32
CA ILE A 705 5.84 -10.34 19.31
C ILE A 705 4.87 -11.36 19.88
N PHE A 706 3.62 -11.34 19.45
CA PHE A 706 2.69 -12.42 19.76
C PHE A 706 3.16 -13.68 19.06
N SER A 707 3.62 -14.66 19.84
CA SER A 707 4.05 -15.95 19.33
C SER A 707 4.08 -17.00 20.43
N TYR A 708 3.34 -18.09 20.27
CA TYR A 708 3.41 -19.24 21.16
C TYR A 708 4.80 -19.88 21.25
N LEU A 709 5.67 -19.64 20.26
CA LEU A 709 7.06 -20.10 20.30
C LEU A 709 7.91 -19.32 21.31
N TYR A 710 7.60 -18.03 21.51
CA TYR A 710 8.41 -17.13 22.36
C TYR A 710 7.71 -16.75 23.65
N SER A 711 6.41 -16.45 23.63
CA SER A 711 5.63 -16.08 24.82
C SER A 711 5.71 -17.14 25.93
N TYR A 712 5.97 -18.42 25.61
CA TYR A 712 6.01 -19.51 26.59
C TYR A 712 7.39 -20.18 26.73
N ASP A 713 8.47 -19.62 26.16
CA ASP A 713 9.81 -20.20 26.25
C ASP A 713 10.62 -19.72 27.47
N ASN A 714 10.03 -18.86 28.31
CA ASN A 714 10.62 -18.21 29.48
C ASN A 714 11.88 -17.38 29.16
N ARG A 715 12.04 -16.90 27.92
CA ARG A 715 13.14 -16.01 27.51
C ARG A 715 12.61 -14.62 27.21
N ALA A 716 13.46 -13.63 27.45
CA ALA A 716 13.14 -12.26 27.14
C ALA A 716 13.31 -11.98 25.64
N GLY A 717 12.27 -11.40 25.05
CA GLY A 717 12.27 -10.94 23.66
C GLY A 717 12.37 -12.06 22.62
N VAL A 718 12.64 -11.68 21.38
CA VAL A 718 12.60 -12.57 20.21
C VAL A 718 13.81 -12.38 19.30
N PRO A 719 14.13 -13.33 18.39
CA PRO A 719 15.22 -13.16 17.44
C PRO A 719 15.07 -11.88 16.62
N VAL A 720 16.20 -11.35 16.17
CA VAL A 720 16.22 -10.20 15.25
C VAL A 720 15.65 -10.58 13.88
N GLY A 721 15.03 -9.61 13.20
CA GLY A 721 14.51 -9.78 11.84
C GLY A 721 13.03 -10.18 11.73
N TYR A 722 12.28 -10.26 12.83
CA TYR A 722 10.83 -10.48 12.82
C TYR A 722 10.08 -9.18 12.51
N LEU A 723 9.16 -9.20 11.55
CA LEU A 723 8.29 -8.07 11.23
C LEU A 723 6.90 -8.25 11.85
N ALA A 724 6.44 -7.24 12.58
CA ALA A 724 5.07 -7.18 13.08
C ALA A 724 4.03 -6.76 12.03
N GLY A 725 2.79 -7.23 12.18
CA GLY A 725 1.67 -6.93 11.29
C GLY A 725 1.36 -5.44 11.12
N GLY A 726 1.61 -4.64 12.16
CA GLY A 726 1.51 -3.18 12.12
C GLY A 726 0.16 -2.64 12.62
N PRO A 727 -0.12 -1.34 12.39
CA PRO A 727 -1.36 -0.73 12.86
C PRO A 727 -2.61 -1.45 12.35
N ASN A 728 -3.60 -1.59 13.22
CA ASN A 728 -4.87 -2.23 12.92
C ASN A 728 -6.00 -1.44 13.59
N TYR A 729 -6.65 -0.54 12.85
CA TYR A 729 -7.78 0.24 13.36
C TYR A 729 -9.06 -0.60 13.41
N SER A 730 -9.23 -1.58 12.51
CA SER A 730 -10.46 -2.36 12.41
C SER A 730 -10.70 -3.28 13.61
N GLN A 731 -9.65 -3.96 14.10
CA GLN A 731 -9.69 -4.86 15.25
C GLN A 731 -8.98 -4.30 16.50
N GLY A 732 -8.10 -3.30 16.33
CA GLY A 732 -7.45 -2.58 17.43
C GLY A 732 -8.25 -1.36 17.91
N LYS A 733 -9.58 -1.41 17.84
CA LYS A 733 -10.45 -0.30 18.27
C LYS A 733 -10.17 0.07 19.73
N GLY A 734 -10.08 1.37 19.99
CA GLY A 734 -9.80 1.91 21.32
C GLY A 734 -8.32 2.15 21.62
N ILE A 735 -7.37 1.61 20.84
CA ILE A 735 -5.92 1.88 21.03
C ILE A 735 -5.61 3.36 20.79
N SER A 736 -6.15 3.94 19.71
CA SER A 736 -6.01 5.34 19.35
C SER A 736 -7.22 5.82 18.56
N LYS A 737 -7.48 7.13 18.54
CA LYS A 737 -8.44 7.74 17.59
C LYS A 737 -7.90 7.85 16.17
N PHE A 738 -6.58 7.75 16.03
CA PHE A 738 -5.85 8.00 14.80
C PHE A 738 -5.36 6.67 14.24
N PRO A 739 -5.86 6.23 13.06
CA PRO A 739 -5.62 4.88 12.55
C PRO A 739 -4.15 4.46 12.48
N GLY A 740 -3.25 5.38 12.09
CA GLY A 740 -1.82 5.11 12.01
C GLY A 740 -1.10 4.95 13.36
N LYS A 741 -1.83 5.09 14.48
CA LYS A 741 -1.35 4.89 15.85
C LYS A 741 -2.01 3.68 16.54
N CYS A 742 -2.88 2.94 15.86
CA CYS A 742 -3.54 1.73 16.38
C CYS A 742 -2.64 0.50 16.36
N TYR A 743 -1.48 0.58 17.01
CA TYR A 743 -0.55 -0.53 17.18
C TYR A 743 -0.04 -0.54 18.61
N MET A 744 0.18 -1.74 19.15
CA MET A 744 0.66 -1.93 20.51
C MET A 744 1.71 -3.03 20.56
N GLU A 745 2.87 -2.72 21.12
CA GLU A 745 3.93 -3.70 21.35
C GLU A 745 3.59 -4.57 22.56
N SER A 746 3.01 -5.74 22.30
CA SER A 746 2.70 -6.75 23.31
C SER A 746 2.84 -8.16 22.72
N ASP A 747 3.32 -9.10 23.52
CA ASP A 747 3.29 -10.53 23.20
C ASP A 747 1.88 -11.14 23.36
N HIS A 748 0.92 -10.32 23.80
CA HIS A 748 -0.51 -10.62 23.98
C HIS A 748 -1.38 -9.78 23.05
N ASP A 749 -0.85 -9.38 21.89
CA ASP A 749 -1.62 -8.64 20.89
C ASP A 749 -1.43 -9.18 19.49
N TRP A 750 -2.19 -10.21 19.16
CA TRP A 750 -2.10 -10.86 17.86
C TRP A 750 -2.60 -9.97 16.72
N VAL A 751 -3.54 -9.04 16.99
CA VAL A 751 -4.17 -8.23 15.94
C VAL A 751 -3.25 -7.17 15.34
N SER A 752 -2.22 -6.71 16.07
CA SER A 752 -1.28 -5.68 15.60
C SER A 752 0.19 -6.10 15.69
N ASN A 753 0.53 -7.03 16.59
CA ASN A 753 1.91 -7.37 16.93
C ASN A 753 2.22 -8.87 16.86
N GLU A 754 1.53 -9.63 16.02
CA GLU A 754 1.94 -10.98 15.62
C GLU A 754 3.10 -10.93 14.60
N ASN A 755 3.66 -12.08 14.22
CA ASN A 755 4.51 -12.26 13.03
C ASN A 755 3.83 -13.16 12.00
N CYS A 756 4.18 -13.07 10.72
CA CYS A 756 3.65 -14.00 9.72
C CYS A 756 4.61 -14.19 8.52
N LEU A 757 4.57 -15.35 7.87
CA LEU A 757 5.42 -15.66 6.71
C LEU A 757 5.30 -14.61 5.61
N ASN A 758 4.07 -14.25 5.21
CA ASN A 758 3.80 -13.25 4.17
C ASN A 758 4.08 -11.81 4.59
N TRP A 759 4.43 -11.56 5.84
CA TRP A 759 4.89 -10.24 6.28
C TRP A 759 6.41 -10.15 6.18
N ASN A 760 7.11 -11.20 6.62
CA ASN A 760 8.56 -11.25 6.55
C ASN A 760 9.10 -11.43 5.13
N ALA A 761 8.37 -12.12 4.25
CA ALA A 761 8.81 -12.36 2.88
C ALA A 761 8.97 -11.08 2.02
N PRO A 762 8.02 -10.13 2.00
CA PRO A 762 8.22 -8.87 1.30
C PRO A 762 9.32 -8.00 1.92
N LEU A 763 9.63 -8.16 3.21
CA LEU A 763 10.79 -7.52 3.84
C LEU A 763 12.11 -8.05 3.29
N VAL A 764 12.20 -9.36 3.01
CA VAL A 764 13.37 -9.96 2.32
C VAL A 764 13.52 -9.34 0.93
N PHE A 765 12.43 -9.22 0.17
CA PHE A 765 12.48 -8.61 -1.16
C PHE A 765 12.97 -7.17 -1.13
N VAL A 766 12.36 -6.29 -0.32
CA VAL A 766 12.75 -4.88 -0.30
C VAL A 766 14.17 -4.70 0.25
N SER A 767 14.60 -5.55 1.19
CA SER A 767 15.97 -5.57 1.70
C SER A 767 16.96 -5.99 0.60
N ALA A 768 16.63 -6.98 -0.22
CA ALA A 768 17.43 -7.36 -1.38
C ALA A 768 17.52 -6.22 -2.40
N PHE A 769 16.39 -5.56 -2.70
CA PHE A 769 16.35 -4.41 -3.60
C PHE A 769 17.29 -3.28 -3.15
N VAL A 770 17.19 -2.83 -1.89
CA VAL A 770 18.03 -1.71 -1.40
C VAL A 770 19.50 -2.08 -1.30
N ASN A 771 19.83 -3.35 -1.07
CA ASN A 771 21.21 -3.83 -1.13
C ASN A 771 21.71 -3.87 -2.59
N ASP A 772 20.93 -4.37 -3.54
CA ASP A 772 21.33 -4.39 -4.96
C ASP A 772 21.59 -2.97 -5.47
N GLU A 773 20.66 -2.04 -5.22
CA GLU A 773 20.83 -0.65 -5.61
C GLU A 773 22.13 -0.05 -5.04
N ALA A 774 22.59 -0.51 -3.88
CA ALA A 774 23.79 0.01 -3.22
C ALA A 774 25.10 -0.40 -3.92
N TYR A 775 25.07 -1.51 -4.67
CA TYR A 775 26.24 -2.11 -5.32
C TYR A 775 26.22 -2.03 -6.86
N GLN A 776 25.13 -1.56 -7.48
CA GLN A 776 25.12 -1.27 -8.92
C GLN A 776 26.19 -0.20 -9.26
N PRO A 777 27.02 -0.38 -10.30
CA PRO A 777 27.92 0.66 -10.80
C PRO A 777 27.07 1.86 -11.19
N LYS A 778 27.13 2.89 -10.37
CA LYS A 778 26.48 4.15 -10.70
C LYS A 778 27.48 4.87 -11.58
N GLU A 779 27.08 5.14 -12.82
CA GLU A 779 27.68 6.26 -13.54
C GLU A 779 27.77 7.39 -12.53
N ASP A 780 28.97 7.97 -12.39
CA ASP A 780 29.14 9.16 -11.60
C ASP A 780 27.94 10.05 -11.92
N VAL A 781 27.10 10.28 -10.91
CA VAL A 781 26.33 11.50 -10.90
C VAL A 781 27.43 12.54 -10.89
N LYS A 782 27.83 12.97 -12.11
CA LYS A 782 28.53 14.22 -12.27
C LYS A 782 27.70 15.15 -11.41
N LYS A 783 28.36 15.72 -10.39
CA LYS A 783 27.90 16.99 -9.85
C LYS A 783 27.44 17.80 -11.06
N PRO A 784 26.35 18.56 -10.98
CA PRO A 784 26.12 19.60 -11.96
C PRO A 784 27.30 20.58 -11.86
N GLU A 785 28.41 20.23 -12.50
CA GLU A 785 29.47 21.11 -12.94
C GLU A 785 28.83 21.85 -14.11
N ASP A 786 28.26 22.99 -13.78
CA ASP A 786 27.84 24.02 -14.72
C ASP A 786 27.07 23.50 -15.94
N GLU A 787 26.06 22.64 -15.74
CA GLU A 787 24.87 22.83 -16.54
C GLU A 787 24.37 24.23 -16.19
N LYS A 788 24.57 25.18 -17.11
CA LYS A 788 23.97 26.49 -17.05
C LYS A 788 22.51 26.29 -16.66
N LYS A 789 22.19 26.63 -15.41
CA LYS A 789 20.81 26.89 -15.00
C LYS A 789 20.17 27.68 -16.13
N PRO A 790 18.97 27.32 -16.63
CA PRO A 790 18.26 28.15 -17.58
C PRO A 790 18.26 29.55 -16.98
N THR A 791 18.97 30.44 -17.67
CA THR A 791 19.03 31.82 -17.22
C THR A 791 17.62 32.35 -17.25
N ASN A 792 17.31 33.36 -16.43
CA ASN A 792 15.97 33.95 -16.28
C ASN A 792 15.35 34.52 -17.59
N ASN A 793 15.98 34.26 -18.74
CA ASN A 793 15.66 34.71 -20.09
C ASN A 793 15.14 33.59 -21.03
N ASP A 794 15.24 32.30 -20.68
CA ASP A 794 14.76 31.22 -21.56
C ASP A 794 13.26 30.96 -21.35
N LYS A 795 12.43 31.79 -21.99
CA LYS A 795 10.96 31.61 -22.06
C LYS A 795 10.55 31.25 -23.49
N LEU A 796 9.42 30.54 -23.62
CA LEU A 796 8.78 30.32 -24.92
C LEU A 796 8.49 31.67 -25.60
N ILE A 797 8.84 31.77 -26.89
CA ILE A 797 8.53 32.95 -27.71
C ILE A 797 7.23 32.65 -28.46
N VAL A 798 6.18 33.42 -28.18
CA VAL A 798 4.84 33.21 -28.74
C VAL A 798 4.45 34.39 -29.64
N GLU A 799 4.25 34.12 -30.93
CA GLU A 799 3.81 35.10 -31.92
C GLU A 799 2.39 34.77 -32.36
N LYS A 800 1.42 35.63 -32.05
CA LYS A 800 0.00 35.44 -32.41
C LYS A 800 -0.34 36.21 -33.69
N ASN A 801 -1.10 35.59 -34.59
CA ASN A 801 -1.66 36.22 -35.78
C ASN A 801 -3.09 35.72 -36.01
N GLY A 802 -4.08 36.51 -35.60
CA GLY A 802 -5.49 36.10 -35.64
C GLY A 802 -5.74 34.87 -34.74
N THR A 803 -6.35 33.83 -35.31
CA THR A 803 -6.62 32.54 -34.63
C THR A 803 -5.45 31.56 -34.69
N SER A 804 -4.26 32.01 -35.11
CA SER A 804 -3.06 31.18 -35.21
C SER A 804 -1.92 31.70 -34.32
N ALA A 805 -1.05 30.81 -33.84
CA ALA A 805 0.15 31.17 -33.09
C ALA A 805 1.37 30.35 -33.52
N ILE A 806 2.55 30.97 -33.51
CA ILE A 806 3.85 30.30 -33.63
C ILE A 806 4.53 30.33 -32.26
N VAL A 807 4.96 29.17 -31.78
CA VAL A 807 5.66 28.99 -30.50
C VAL A 807 7.08 28.53 -30.79
N THR A 808 8.07 29.37 -30.54
CA THR A 808 9.49 28.98 -30.69
C THR A 808 10.06 28.57 -29.34
N VAL A 809 10.62 27.36 -29.30
CA VAL A 809 11.23 26.77 -28.09
C VAL A 809 12.73 27.03 -28.09
N PRO A 810 13.26 27.78 -27.10
CA PRO A 810 14.71 27.95 -26.93
C PRO A 810 15.39 26.60 -26.67
N ALA A 811 16.57 26.38 -27.27
CA ALA A 811 17.33 25.14 -27.09
C ALA A 811 17.64 24.81 -25.62
N GLY A 812 17.85 25.84 -24.78
CA GLY A 812 18.11 25.67 -23.34
C GLY A 812 16.91 25.20 -22.50
N MET A 813 15.70 25.20 -23.06
CA MET A 813 14.51 24.64 -22.39
C MET A 813 14.33 23.14 -22.64
N ILE A 814 15.11 22.55 -23.54
CA ILE A 814 14.91 21.19 -24.01
C ILE A 814 15.85 20.25 -23.26
N ASN A 815 15.26 19.27 -22.58
CA ASN A 815 15.99 18.10 -22.14
C ASN A 815 15.79 16.99 -23.18
N ARG A 816 16.85 16.67 -23.93
CA ARG A 816 16.79 15.71 -25.02
C ARG A 816 16.61 14.25 -24.55
N ASP A 817 16.93 13.96 -23.29
CA ASP A 817 16.94 12.62 -22.71
C ASP A 817 15.89 12.45 -21.59
N ALA A 818 15.07 13.47 -21.35
CA ALA A 818 13.93 13.44 -20.44
C ALA A 818 12.68 14.09 -21.07
N LEU A 819 11.61 14.25 -20.29
CA LEU A 819 10.40 14.94 -20.74
C LEU A 819 10.62 16.47 -20.79
N THR A 820 10.35 17.08 -21.94
CA THR A 820 10.27 18.54 -22.10
C THR A 820 8.81 18.96 -22.28
N VAL A 821 8.27 19.71 -21.33
CA VAL A 821 6.89 20.22 -21.37
C VAL A 821 6.84 21.61 -22.02
N ILE A 822 6.11 21.72 -23.12
CA ILE A 822 5.94 22.94 -23.91
C ILE A 822 4.48 23.41 -23.75
N ASN A 823 4.27 24.33 -22.82
CA ASN A 823 2.97 24.94 -22.56
C ASN A 823 3.03 26.47 -22.73
N PRO A 824 2.59 27.02 -23.88
CA PRO A 824 2.59 28.45 -24.14
C PRO A 824 1.47 29.22 -23.42
N GLY A 825 0.57 28.55 -22.67
CA GLY A 825 -0.52 29.21 -21.93
C GLY A 825 -1.50 29.95 -22.84
N LEU A 826 -1.79 29.40 -24.03
CA LEU A 826 -2.65 30.04 -25.02
C LEU A 826 -4.14 29.99 -24.64
N LEU A 827 -4.87 31.02 -25.04
CA LEU A 827 -6.32 31.14 -24.87
C LEU A 827 -7.06 30.28 -25.91
N SER A 828 -8.31 29.93 -25.62
CA SER A 828 -9.14 29.01 -26.43
C SER A 828 -9.55 29.54 -27.81
N ASP A 829 -9.31 30.81 -28.11
CA ASP A 829 -9.57 31.44 -29.40
C ASP A 829 -8.49 31.14 -30.46
N ILE A 830 -7.36 30.56 -30.05
CA ILE A 830 -6.31 30.08 -30.96
C ILE A 830 -6.67 28.67 -31.44
N THR A 831 -6.98 28.55 -32.73
CA THR A 831 -7.38 27.30 -33.36
C THR A 831 -6.21 26.58 -34.04
N THR A 832 -5.08 27.24 -34.28
CA THR A 832 -3.89 26.64 -34.90
C THR A 832 -2.61 27.08 -34.18
N VAL A 833 -1.77 26.14 -33.76
CA VAL A 833 -0.49 26.41 -33.10
C VAL A 833 0.63 25.63 -33.79
N GLU A 834 1.62 26.33 -34.33
CA GLU A 834 2.87 25.72 -34.83
C GLU A 834 3.96 25.90 -33.77
N THR A 835 4.44 24.80 -33.19
CA THR A 835 5.58 24.78 -32.27
C THR A 835 6.87 24.45 -33.02
N ARG A 836 7.89 25.30 -32.89
CA ARG A 836 9.21 25.16 -33.50
C ARG A 836 10.23 24.74 -32.47
N VAL A 837 10.79 23.54 -32.63
CA VAL A 837 11.79 22.95 -31.74
C VAL A 837 13.10 22.78 -32.51
N PRO A 838 14.22 23.41 -32.11
CA PRO A 838 15.49 23.28 -32.83
C PRO A 838 15.96 21.83 -32.85
N THR A 839 16.27 21.27 -34.03
CA THR A 839 16.68 19.86 -34.14
C THR A 839 17.99 19.61 -33.41
N SER A 840 18.89 20.61 -33.35
CA SER A 840 20.15 20.54 -32.60
C SER A 840 19.97 20.21 -31.11
N ALA A 841 18.78 20.44 -30.54
CA ALA A 841 18.48 20.16 -29.14
C ALA A 841 17.79 18.80 -28.92
N ILE A 842 17.39 18.09 -29.97
CA ILE A 842 16.62 16.83 -29.86
C ILE A 842 17.22 15.66 -30.65
N VAL A 843 18.06 15.91 -31.67
CA VAL A 843 18.68 14.84 -32.46
C VAL A 843 19.49 13.89 -31.56
N GLY A 844 19.21 12.58 -31.67
CA GLY A 844 19.88 11.52 -30.92
C GLY A 844 19.40 11.33 -29.47
N GLY A 845 18.43 12.12 -29.01
CA GLY A 845 17.88 12.03 -27.66
C GLY A 845 16.89 10.86 -27.46
N GLN A 846 16.78 10.38 -26.23
CA GLN A 846 15.82 9.34 -25.83
C GLN A 846 14.58 9.87 -25.10
N GLY A 847 14.49 11.19 -24.92
CA GLY A 847 13.41 11.87 -24.20
C GLY A 847 12.10 12.02 -24.98
N GLN A 848 11.23 12.89 -24.47
CA GLN A 848 9.90 13.15 -25.01
C GLN A 848 9.60 14.64 -25.07
N LEU A 849 8.84 15.07 -26.08
CA LEU A 849 8.33 16.43 -26.21
C LEU A 849 6.82 16.42 -25.95
N GLN A 850 6.36 17.15 -24.95
CA GLN A 850 4.94 17.31 -24.66
C GLN A 850 4.46 18.69 -25.10
N PHE A 851 3.58 18.73 -26.09
CA PHE A 851 3.01 19.94 -26.66
C PHE A 851 1.60 20.16 -26.13
N ILE A 852 1.39 21.23 -25.37
CA ILE A 852 0.12 21.54 -24.70
C ILE A 852 -0.54 22.77 -25.32
N THR A 853 -1.81 22.64 -25.69
CA THR A 853 -2.70 23.74 -26.07
C THR A 853 -3.99 23.65 -25.26
N SER A 854 -4.90 24.61 -25.40
CA SER A 854 -6.21 24.56 -24.74
C SER A 854 -7.06 23.36 -25.16
N ASN A 855 -6.84 22.83 -26.37
CA ASN A 855 -7.71 21.83 -26.99
C ASN A 855 -7.04 20.45 -27.09
N SER A 856 -5.71 20.36 -26.93
CA SER A 856 -4.99 19.10 -27.05
C SER A 856 -3.66 19.09 -26.29
N ASN A 857 -3.28 17.92 -25.79
CA ASN A 857 -1.98 17.60 -25.22
C ASN A 857 -1.39 16.40 -25.99
N VAL A 858 -0.25 16.62 -26.66
CA VAL A 858 0.44 15.60 -27.47
C VAL A 858 1.80 15.30 -26.87
N THR A 859 2.07 14.05 -26.52
CA THR A 859 3.39 13.60 -26.06
C THR A 859 4.05 12.78 -27.16
N LEU A 860 5.10 13.33 -27.77
CA LEU A 860 5.83 12.76 -28.89
C LEU A 860 7.23 12.28 -28.43
N PRO A 861 7.52 10.97 -28.51
CA PRO A 861 8.87 10.47 -28.27
C PRO A 861 9.86 11.04 -29.29
N ILE A 862 11.00 11.54 -28.85
CA ILE A 862 12.04 12.06 -29.76
C ILE A 862 12.51 10.97 -30.73
N GLY A 863 12.66 9.73 -30.24
CA GLY A 863 13.02 8.58 -31.06
C GLY A 863 12.00 8.18 -32.12
N ALA A 864 10.77 8.74 -32.11
CA ALA A 864 9.77 8.51 -33.17
C ALA A 864 10.09 9.28 -34.46
N ILE A 865 10.95 10.29 -34.40
CA ILE A 865 11.29 11.19 -35.51
C ILE A 865 12.58 10.71 -36.18
N ASP A 866 12.55 10.54 -37.51
CA ASP A 866 13.75 10.24 -38.28
C ASP A 866 14.52 11.53 -38.60
N PHE A 867 15.69 11.68 -37.96
CA PHE A 867 16.57 12.83 -38.14
C PHE A 867 17.70 12.64 -39.18
N THR A 868 17.71 11.54 -39.93
CA THR A 868 18.80 11.25 -40.88
C THR A 868 18.95 12.32 -41.97
N GLY A 869 20.18 12.80 -42.20
CA GLY A 869 20.49 13.72 -43.31
C GLY A 869 19.99 15.16 -43.13
N ILE A 870 19.64 15.59 -41.91
CA ILE A 870 19.21 16.96 -41.60
C ILE A 870 20.44 17.87 -41.40
N GLY A 871 20.42 19.07 -41.99
CA GLY A 871 21.49 20.05 -41.89
C GLY A 871 21.41 20.96 -40.66
N ASP A 872 22.49 21.71 -40.39
CA ASP A 872 22.57 22.64 -39.27
C ASP A 872 21.53 23.78 -39.37
N GLY A 873 20.91 24.12 -38.24
CA GLY A 873 19.90 25.18 -38.14
C GLY A 873 18.47 24.76 -38.50
N SER A 874 18.23 23.48 -38.78
CA SER A 874 16.88 22.92 -38.93
C SER A 874 16.07 22.92 -37.63
N TYR A 875 14.75 22.85 -37.77
CA TYR A 875 13.82 22.73 -36.66
C TYR A 875 12.67 21.77 -36.99
N LEU A 876 12.16 21.10 -35.95
CA LEU A 876 10.88 20.40 -35.98
C LEU A 876 9.77 21.45 -35.89
N ALA A 877 8.90 21.49 -36.89
CA ALA A 877 7.65 22.22 -36.87
C ALA A 877 6.52 21.22 -36.55
N PHE A 878 5.88 21.39 -35.40
CA PHE A 878 4.71 20.61 -34.99
C PHE A 878 3.47 21.48 -34.91
N THR A 879 2.49 21.21 -35.75
CA THR A 879 1.25 21.99 -35.86
C THR A 879 0.08 21.24 -35.24
N GLN A 880 -0.62 21.91 -34.33
CA GLN A 880 -1.88 21.46 -33.73
C GLN A 880 -3.00 22.39 -34.22
N SER A 881 -3.99 21.85 -34.93
CA SER A 881 -5.13 22.62 -35.44
C SER A 881 -6.47 22.02 -35.03
N VAL A 882 -7.45 22.88 -34.78
CA VAL A 882 -8.85 22.51 -34.56
C VAL A 882 -9.71 23.15 -35.64
N LYS A 883 -10.37 22.32 -36.46
CA LYS A 883 -11.30 22.73 -37.52
C LYS A 883 -12.74 22.50 -37.07
N ILE A 884 -13.63 23.42 -37.44
CA ILE A 884 -15.07 23.39 -37.12
C ILE A 884 -15.86 23.34 -38.45
N ASN A 885 -16.94 22.55 -38.50
CA ASN A 885 -17.87 22.45 -39.66
C ASN A 885 -17.26 21.89 -40.96
N ASP A 886 -16.58 20.76 -40.90
CA ASP A 886 -16.09 20.04 -42.08
C ASP A 886 -17.12 19.00 -42.59
N PRO A 887 -17.28 18.80 -43.91
CA PRO A 887 -18.14 17.76 -44.47
C PRO A 887 -17.87 16.34 -43.94
N ILE A 888 -16.65 16.02 -43.49
CA ILE A 888 -16.29 14.73 -42.88
C ILE A 888 -17.13 14.44 -41.62
N LEU A 889 -17.55 15.48 -40.89
CA LEU A 889 -18.37 15.35 -39.69
C LEU A 889 -19.83 14.95 -39.99
N ALA A 890 -20.30 15.07 -41.23
CA ALA A 890 -21.66 14.67 -41.60
C ALA A 890 -21.86 13.13 -41.60
N ALA A 891 -20.77 12.38 -41.62
CA ALA A 891 -20.77 10.92 -41.70
C ALA A 891 -20.82 10.20 -40.35
N LEU A 892 -20.66 10.93 -39.24
CA LEU A 892 -20.45 10.35 -37.91
C LEU A 892 -21.25 11.12 -36.87
N ARG A 893 -21.93 10.40 -35.95
CA ARG A 893 -22.53 11.01 -34.77
C ARG A 893 -21.42 11.34 -33.77
N GLY A 894 -20.79 12.49 -33.94
CA GLY A 894 -19.58 12.85 -33.20
C GLY A 894 -19.47 14.33 -32.82
N ALA A 895 -18.40 14.64 -32.10
CA ALA A 895 -18.05 16.00 -31.69
C ALA A 895 -17.84 16.88 -32.93
N LYS A 896 -18.25 18.15 -32.83
CA LYS A 896 -18.24 19.10 -33.97
C LYS A 896 -16.85 19.68 -34.30
N GLN A 897 -15.79 19.02 -33.83
CA GLN A 897 -14.40 19.45 -33.96
C GLN A 897 -13.56 18.35 -34.62
N ILE A 898 -12.70 18.75 -35.56
CA ILE A 898 -11.62 17.92 -36.10
C ILE A 898 -10.30 18.42 -35.54
N PHE A 899 -9.53 17.51 -34.96
CA PHE A 899 -8.20 17.77 -34.45
C PHE A 899 -7.18 17.30 -35.48
N GLU A 900 -6.46 18.23 -36.08
CA GLU A 900 -5.44 17.95 -37.08
C GLU A 900 -4.06 18.16 -36.46
N PHE A 901 -3.21 17.16 -36.61
CA PHE A 901 -1.82 17.22 -36.20
C PHE A 901 -0.94 17.03 -37.43
N ASP A 902 0.08 17.88 -37.56
CA ASP A 902 1.06 17.80 -38.63
C ASP A 902 2.46 18.01 -38.06
N ALA A 903 3.43 17.24 -38.54
CA ALA A 903 4.82 17.37 -38.13
C ALA A 903 5.75 17.37 -39.34
N SER A 904 6.74 18.26 -39.33
CA SER A 904 7.77 18.30 -40.39
C SER A 904 9.11 18.82 -39.87
N ILE A 905 10.19 18.47 -40.55
CA ILE A 905 11.49 19.12 -40.38
C ILE A 905 11.63 20.17 -41.46
N ASN A 906 11.93 21.40 -41.03
CA ASN A 906 12.22 22.52 -41.92
C ASN A 906 13.69 22.93 -41.80
N ASP A 907 14.23 23.51 -42.87
CA ASP A 907 15.55 24.16 -42.84
C ASP A 907 15.48 25.53 -42.16
N LYS A 908 16.64 26.16 -41.96
CA LYS A 908 16.77 27.50 -41.36
C LYS A 908 16.02 28.61 -42.12
N ASP A 909 15.72 28.38 -43.40
CA ASP A 909 15.03 29.33 -44.29
C ASP A 909 13.51 29.06 -44.32
N GLY A 910 13.04 28.05 -43.58
CA GLY A 910 11.64 27.67 -43.43
C GLY A 910 11.12 26.73 -44.51
N ASN A 911 11.98 26.19 -45.39
CA ASN A 911 11.57 25.21 -46.39
C ASN A 911 11.41 23.83 -45.75
N LYS A 912 10.32 23.12 -46.10
CA LYS A 912 10.09 21.75 -45.63
C LYS A 912 11.11 20.80 -46.26
N VAL A 913 11.95 20.21 -45.41
CA VAL A 913 12.98 19.22 -45.79
C VAL A 913 12.43 17.80 -45.69
N ARG A 914 11.56 17.56 -44.71
CA ARG A 914 10.98 16.23 -44.45
C ARG A 914 9.60 16.34 -43.82
N ASP A 915 8.68 15.51 -44.27
CA ASP A 915 7.37 15.34 -43.67
C ASP A 915 7.39 14.17 -42.68
N ILE A 916 6.82 14.34 -41.49
CA ILE A 916 6.76 13.31 -40.44
C ILE A 916 5.31 12.86 -40.33
N HIS A 917 4.90 12.04 -41.30
CA HIS A 917 3.54 11.48 -41.33
C HIS A 917 3.44 10.18 -40.52
N LYS A 918 4.42 9.27 -40.63
CA LYS A 918 4.49 8.00 -39.88
C LYS A 918 5.69 7.98 -38.95
N PHE A 919 5.53 7.34 -37.79
CA PHE A 919 6.58 7.24 -36.79
C PHE A 919 7.51 6.05 -37.05
N LYS A 920 8.78 6.25 -36.68
CA LYS A 920 9.84 5.26 -36.87
C LYS A 920 9.69 4.10 -35.88
N ASP A 921 10.10 2.90 -36.29
CA ASP A 921 10.27 1.73 -35.42
C ASP A 921 9.02 1.34 -34.59
N GLY A 922 7.82 1.58 -35.14
CA GLY A 922 6.56 1.24 -34.47
C GLY A 922 6.26 2.07 -33.22
N LYS A 923 6.95 3.20 -33.01
CA LYS A 923 6.69 4.11 -31.89
C LYS A 923 5.32 4.79 -32.06
N GLU A 924 4.71 5.16 -30.94
CA GLU A 924 3.44 5.86 -30.89
C GLU A 924 3.56 7.18 -30.12
N ALA A 925 2.75 8.17 -30.50
CA ALA A 925 2.52 9.38 -29.72
C ALA A 925 1.23 9.22 -28.91
N MET A 926 1.24 9.71 -27.67
CA MET A 926 0.03 9.78 -26.85
C MET A 926 -0.65 11.13 -27.08
N ILE A 927 -1.95 11.12 -27.39
CA ILE A 927 -2.76 12.31 -27.63
C ILE A 927 -3.93 12.34 -26.64
N SER A 928 -4.10 13.47 -25.97
CA SER A 928 -5.28 13.79 -25.18
C SER A 928 -5.98 14.99 -25.82
N LEU A 929 -7.27 14.84 -26.14
CA LEU A 929 -8.10 15.89 -26.72
C LEU A 929 -9.09 16.41 -25.68
N GLN A 930 -9.18 17.72 -25.53
CA GLN A 930 -10.14 18.38 -24.67
C GLN A 930 -11.40 18.70 -25.47
N LEU A 931 -12.55 18.22 -25.01
CA LEU A 931 -13.85 18.44 -25.65
C LEU A 931 -14.67 19.46 -24.86
N ASP A 932 -15.49 20.24 -25.57
CA ASP A 932 -16.46 21.16 -24.98
C ASP A 932 -17.77 20.41 -24.72
N GLU A 933 -18.39 20.58 -23.54
CA GLU A 933 -19.63 19.88 -23.17
C GLU A 933 -20.75 20.14 -24.19
N LYS A 934 -20.79 21.34 -24.78
CA LYS A 934 -21.79 21.69 -25.81
C LYS A 934 -21.62 20.89 -27.11
N ASP A 935 -20.43 20.35 -27.37
CA ASP A 935 -20.11 19.62 -28.59
C ASP A 935 -20.37 18.11 -28.45
N ILE A 936 -20.56 17.64 -27.20
CA ILE A 936 -20.77 16.22 -26.88
C ILE A 936 -22.04 15.94 -26.05
N SER A 937 -22.84 16.96 -25.72
CA SER A 937 -24.03 16.83 -24.85
C SER A 937 -25.05 15.82 -25.37
N ASP A 938 -25.11 15.67 -26.69
CA ASP A 938 -26.09 14.84 -27.38
C ASP A 938 -25.52 13.46 -27.77
N LEU A 939 -24.29 13.14 -27.31
CA LEU A 939 -23.60 11.88 -27.59
C LEU A 939 -23.75 10.89 -26.43
N ASP A 940 -23.78 9.60 -26.77
CA ASP A 940 -23.64 8.49 -25.82
C ASP A 940 -22.18 8.39 -25.36
N LYS A 941 -21.92 8.94 -24.16
CA LYS A 941 -20.61 8.99 -23.53
C LYS A 941 -19.97 7.61 -23.31
N THR A 942 -20.78 6.56 -23.25
CA THR A 942 -20.29 5.17 -23.08
C THR A 942 -19.74 4.58 -24.38
N LYS A 943 -19.98 5.24 -25.52
CA LYS A 943 -19.57 4.79 -26.85
C LYS A 943 -18.53 5.69 -27.50
N MET A 944 -17.89 6.59 -26.76
CA MET A 944 -16.97 7.55 -27.37
C MET A 944 -15.67 6.88 -27.83
N ALA A 945 -15.33 7.08 -29.09
CA ALA A 945 -14.09 6.62 -29.70
C ALA A 945 -13.48 7.69 -30.60
N VAL A 946 -12.18 7.59 -30.83
CA VAL A 946 -11.44 8.38 -31.81
C VAL A 946 -11.42 7.65 -33.14
N TRP A 947 -11.70 8.40 -34.20
CA TRP A 947 -11.66 8.01 -35.59
C TRP A 947 -10.65 8.89 -36.30
N TYR A 948 -9.97 8.36 -37.31
CA TYR A 948 -9.09 9.15 -38.16
C TYR A 948 -9.46 8.96 -39.63
N TYR A 949 -9.34 10.01 -40.43
CA TYR A 949 -9.50 9.88 -41.88
C TYR A 949 -8.22 9.31 -42.47
N ASN A 950 -8.32 8.14 -43.09
CA ASN A 950 -7.22 7.53 -43.81
C ASN A 950 -7.26 8.00 -45.28
N PRO A 951 -6.38 8.91 -45.71
CA PRO A 951 -6.39 9.44 -47.07
C PRO A 951 -5.98 8.40 -48.12
N ILE A 952 -5.35 7.29 -47.72
CA ILE A 952 -4.96 6.18 -48.61
C ILE A 952 -6.19 5.33 -48.95
N THR A 953 -7.01 5.01 -47.96
CA THR A 953 -8.22 4.19 -48.14
C THR A 953 -9.46 5.01 -48.47
N GLY A 954 -9.43 6.33 -48.22
CA GLY A 954 -10.54 7.25 -48.39
C GLY A 954 -11.65 7.06 -47.34
N LYS A 955 -11.36 6.37 -46.23
CA LYS A 955 -12.33 5.97 -45.20
C LYS A 955 -11.99 6.56 -43.83
N LEU A 956 -12.99 6.72 -42.97
CA LEU A 956 -12.79 6.90 -41.54
C LEU A 956 -12.48 5.54 -40.92
N GLU A 957 -11.37 5.45 -40.19
CA GLU A 957 -10.93 4.26 -39.50
C GLU A 957 -10.92 4.50 -37.99
N LYS A 958 -11.45 3.53 -37.24
CA LYS A 958 -11.51 3.60 -35.78
C LYS A 958 -10.14 3.36 -35.18
N LEU A 959 -9.72 4.24 -34.29
CA LEU A 959 -8.49 4.11 -33.51
C LEU A 959 -8.74 3.68 -32.07
N GLY A 960 -9.96 3.92 -31.54
CA GLY A 960 -10.33 3.64 -30.15
C GLY A 960 -10.11 4.86 -29.25
N GLY A 961 -9.83 4.64 -27.97
CA GLY A 961 -9.56 5.71 -27.00
C GLY A 961 -10.42 5.63 -25.75
N HIS A 962 -9.96 6.24 -24.66
CA HIS A 962 -10.65 6.27 -23.37
C HIS A 962 -11.20 7.66 -23.11
N PHE A 963 -12.54 7.78 -22.98
CA PHE A 963 -13.21 9.04 -22.67
C PHE A 963 -13.48 9.19 -21.17
N GLU A 964 -13.01 10.29 -20.60
CA GLU A 964 -13.19 10.66 -19.20
C GLU A 964 -14.33 11.69 -19.06
N ASP A 965 -15.51 11.26 -18.60
CA ASP A 965 -16.68 12.16 -18.50
C ASP A 965 -16.49 13.30 -17.50
N HIS A 966 -15.63 13.17 -16.50
CA HIS A 966 -15.42 14.23 -15.50
C HIS A 966 -14.51 15.37 -16.01
N THR A 967 -13.51 15.05 -16.85
CA THR A 967 -12.59 16.04 -17.45
C THR A 967 -12.96 16.43 -18.87
N LYS A 968 -13.88 15.69 -19.52
CA LYS A 968 -14.24 15.81 -20.93
C LYS A 968 -13.05 15.61 -21.87
N LYS A 969 -12.15 14.70 -21.49
CA LYS A 969 -10.97 14.36 -22.28
C LYS A 969 -11.12 13.00 -22.91
N ILE A 970 -10.60 12.83 -24.12
CA ILE A 970 -10.36 11.51 -24.70
C ILE A 970 -8.86 11.31 -24.92
N VAL A 971 -8.34 10.17 -24.48
CA VAL A 971 -6.92 9.81 -24.60
C VAL A 971 -6.76 8.62 -25.53
N PHE A 972 -5.82 8.70 -26.46
CA PHE A 972 -5.52 7.63 -27.41
C PHE A 972 -4.04 7.65 -27.84
N TYR A 973 -3.59 6.56 -28.45
CA TYR A 973 -2.25 6.43 -29.02
C TYR A 973 -2.34 6.35 -30.54
N THR A 974 -1.36 6.92 -31.23
CA THR A 974 -1.28 6.86 -32.69
C THR A 974 0.15 6.67 -33.16
N SER A 975 0.34 5.92 -34.24
CA SER A 975 1.62 5.72 -34.93
C SER A 975 1.87 6.72 -36.07
N HIS A 976 0.94 7.64 -36.28
CA HIS A 976 0.99 8.63 -37.36
C HIS A 976 0.20 9.89 -36.98
N PHE A 977 0.51 11.00 -37.63
CA PHE A 977 -0.26 12.23 -37.50
C PHE A 977 -1.27 12.34 -38.65
N SER A 978 -2.50 12.71 -38.33
CA SER A 978 -3.62 12.84 -39.25
C SER A 978 -4.68 13.79 -38.69
N GLN A 979 -5.84 13.82 -39.33
CA GLN A 979 -7.07 14.41 -38.82
C GLN A 979 -7.83 13.37 -37.98
N PHE A 980 -8.09 13.72 -36.73
CA PHE A 980 -8.82 12.90 -35.76
C PHE A 980 -10.16 13.54 -35.43
N VAL A 981 -11.19 12.71 -35.33
CA VAL A 981 -12.55 13.04 -34.95
C VAL A 981 -12.94 12.19 -33.76
N VAL A 982 -13.67 12.77 -32.81
CA VAL A 982 -14.27 12.03 -31.70
C VAL A 982 -15.73 11.78 -32.02
N GLY A 983 -16.21 10.54 -31.88
CA GLY A 983 -17.64 10.29 -31.96
C GLY A 983 -18.04 8.90 -31.47
N GLU A 984 -19.34 8.60 -31.59
CA GLU A 984 -19.89 7.33 -31.12
C GLU A 984 -19.38 6.15 -31.94
N ASP A 985 -19.12 5.05 -31.25
CA ASP A 985 -18.74 3.78 -31.81
C ASP A 985 -19.95 3.13 -32.50
N SER A 986 -19.97 3.25 -33.84
CA SER A 986 -20.97 2.65 -34.72
C SER A 986 -20.29 1.99 -35.93
N GLU A 987 -20.84 0.90 -36.43
CA GLU A 987 -20.41 0.32 -37.71
C GLU A 987 -20.72 1.32 -38.85
N LEU A 988 -19.67 1.86 -39.48
CA LEU A 988 -19.78 2.73 -40.65
C LEU A 988 -19.39 1.94 -41.89
N ASP A 989 -20.38 1.62 -42.73
CA ASP A 989 -20.18 0.82 -43.96
C ASP A 989 -20.16 1.68 -45.24
N GLU A 990 -20.20 3.01 -45.11
CA GLU A 990 -20.26 3.92 -46.26
C GLU A 990 -18.87 4.41 -46.71
N THR A 991 -18.64 4.37 -48.03
CA THR A 991 -17.51 5.04 -48.67
C THR A 991 -17.88 6.51 -48.90
N LEU A 992 -17.17 7.42 -48.25
CA LEU A 992 -17.39 8.86 -48.48
C LEU A 992 -16.96 9.23 -49.91
N PRO A 993 -17.67 10.15 -50.59
CA PRO A 993 -17.27 10.61 -51.91
C PRO A 993 -15.86 11.20 -51.81
N GLN A 994 -14.99 10.78 -52.73
CA GLN A 994 -13.61 11.23 -52.81
C GLN A 994 -13.58 12.76 -52.89
N THR A 995 -13.18 13.42 -51.80
CA THR A 995 -12.75 14.82 -51.85
C THR A 995 -11.32 14.86 -52.42
N GLY A 996 -11.21 14.58 -53.72
CA GLY A 996 -10.06 14.98 -54.53
C GLY A 996 -10.34 16.36 -55.15
N SER A 997 -9.38 17.27 -55.32
CA SER A 997 -8.08 17.02 -55.92
C SER A 997 -6.95 17.91 -55.37
N ILE A 998 -5.76 17.32 -55.37
CA ILE A 998 -4.50 17.85 -55.94
C ILE A 998 -4.65 19.28 -56.52
N ASN A 999 -3.87 20.22 -55.97
CA ASN A 999 -3.71 21.63 -56.37
C ASN A 999 -4.88 22.58 -56.07
N ASN A 1000 -4.76 23.36 -54.99
CA ASN A 1000 -5.22 24.75 -55.03
C ASN A 1000 -4.04 25.72 -54.80
N ILE A 1001 -3.26 25.84 -55.87
CA ILE A 1001 -2.24 26.87 -56.11
C ILE A 1001 -2.79 28.29 -55.83
N THR A 1002 -4.10 28.53 -55.79
CA THR A 1002 -4.65 29.86 -55.48
C THR A 1002 -4.43 30.30 -54.03
N SER A 1003 -4.37 29.39 -53.04
CA SER A 1003 -4.09 29.75 -51.64
C SER A 1003 -2.61 30.08 -51.43
N LEU A 1004 -1.72 29.37 -52.13
CA LEU A 1004 -0.27 29.64 -52.15
C LEU A 1004 0.08 30.89 -52.97
N VAL A 1005 -0.66 31.18 -54.03
CA VAL A 1005 -0.54 32.44 -54.79
C VAL A 1005 -1.14 33.60 -54.00
N ALA A 1006 -2.18 33.41 -53.19
CA ALA A 1006 -2.73 34.44 -52.30
C ALA A 1006 -1.76 34.77 -51.15
N LEU A 1007 -1.15 33.76 -50.51
CA LEU A 1007 -0.10 33.97 -49.49
C LEU A 1007 1.16 34.59 -50.12
N GLY A 1008 1.54 34.12 -51.32
CA GLY A 1008 2.63 34.69 -52.11
C GLY A 1008 2.40 36.14 -52.52
N LEU A 1009 1.18 36.52 -52.91
CA LEU A 1009 0.84 37.91 -53.23
C LEU A 1009 0.88 38.80 -51.98
N VAL A 1010 0.36 38.31 -50.85
CA VAL A 1010 0.37 39.06 -49.57
C VAL A 1010 1.81 39.25 -49.06
N MET A 1011 2.66 38.22 -49.16
CA MET A 1011 4.07 38.31 -48.79
C MET A 1011 4.88 39.18 -49.75
N THR A 1012 4.55 39.18 -51.05
CA THR A 1012 5.20 40.05 -52.04
C THR A 1012 4.78 41.51 -51.86
N ILE A 1013 3.50 41.78 -51.56
CA ILE A 1013 2.99 43.14 -51.26
C ILE A 1013 3.56 43.66 -49.93
N ALA A 1014 3.65 42.81 -48.90
CA ALA A 1014 4.29 43.15 -47.63
C ALA A 1014 5.80 43.41 -47.79
N GLY A 1015 6.48 42.60 -48.61
CA GLY A 1015 7.89 42.80 -48.98
C GLY A 1015 8.14 44.09 -49.76
N ILE A 1016 7.27 44.42 -50.72
CA ILE A 1016 7.33 45.69 -51.48
C ILE A 1016 7.05 46.88 -50.55
N MET A 1017 6.07 46.80 -49.64
CA MET A 1017 5.81 47.85 -48.66
C MET A 1017 6.97 48.03 -47.67
N LEU A 1018 7.63 46.96 -47.23
CA LEU A 1018 8.82 47.02 -46.37
C LEU A 1018 10.03 47.63 -47.09
N ILE A 1019 10.24 47.31 -48.38
CA ILE A 1019 11.30 47.90 -49.20
C ILE A 1019 11.04 49.38 -49.48
N LEU A 1020 9.78 49.79 -49.74
CA LEU A 1020 9.40 51.19 -49.93
C LEU A 1020 9.52 52.00 -48.63
N ARG A 1021 9.13 51.43 -47.49
CA ARG A 1021 9.26 52.06 -46.16
C ARG A 1021 10.71 52.18 -45.70
N LYS A 1022 11.60 51.26 -46.13
CA LYS A 1022 13.05 51.35 -45.89
C LYS A 1022 13.73 52.35 -46.83
N ARG A 1023 13.12 52.70 -47.97
CA ARG A 1023 13.59 53.74 -48.92
C ARG A 1023 13.16 55.16 -48.51
N GLU A 1024 12.03 55.31 -47.83
CA GLU A 1024 11.59 56.59 -47.24
C GLU A 1024 12.34 56.95 -45.95
N ASN A 1025 12.84 55.95 -45.20
CA ASN A 1025 13.69 56.19 -44.02
C ASN A 1025 15.18 56.35 -44.32
N MET A 1026 15.58 56.37 -45.61
CA MET A 1026 16.95 56.64 -46.07
C MET A 1026 17.02 57.81 -47.07
N LYS A 1027 16.06 58.75 -47.01
CA LYS A 1027 16.13 60.05 -47.67
C LYS A 1027 16.01 61.18 -46.67
#